data_AF-N9WEM3-F1
#
_entry.id   AF-N9WEM3-F1
#
_cell.length_a   1.000
_cell.length_b   1.000
_cell.length_c   1.000
_cell.angle_alpha   90.00
_cell.angle_beta   90.00
_cell.angle_gamma   90.00
#
_symmetry.space_group_name_H-M   'P 1'
#
loop_
_entity.id
_entity.type
_entity.pdbx_description
1 polymer ?
#
loop_
_entity_poly.entity_id
_entity_poly.type
_entity_poly.pdbx_seq_one_letter_code
_entity_poly.pdbx_strand_id
1 'polypeptide(L)'
;MIINKPKKKKKPVSRYTVVKFIMLGVFTLIALRVLYIQVYKHSHYKEVADENATRFMAQEAPRGEILDDKGNILATNKEIYNITYTMPSNGEADFYKTMGLVFNILNENGESLEDDMMLKLDKDGKFYFAYKSTSQEAQQHEKIRFLRDRGMNEKIQHKLFGDENRELTEAENAEIDKELLKVTPEEAFYYLIKTYNIIDLVCPKPVQTIKDPTKEQKNEFNQKMNDYNEKMKKYNKMTGAEQLQVLLKSYKLSDIRNYVVVKDAMKMQSFKGYRAVTIANNIKKSTAFIIYQKLNELPGIDVNLQPVRYYPYDNLASSVLGYVSPIANSLKDEYELRGYDVSTDLVGKAGIEQSYEDMLKGVKGGKTVKVNSQGRVTENLFSLASYPGDNVKLTIDKNVQYATQEALKDTINNIRTKITDNTGHSFPNATRGAALVVDVHNGNILAMASYPDYNPNIFAIPGQLTKEEYEQYFNPNLEEFGQTESKLPGVKKTLDELFPKSSNGVREDKYDLYPKPFYNYATLGAIPPGSIFKPVTAVAALEEGVVGPNETVNATGIFNVHPDVFGKSFAPQCWIYTDSHGSHGPTDVEKALQVSCNFYFYEMGYRLYEHALKTTNLKGVDAQIYALDSLARWAWKFGLGHDPNSQSDPTTGIEIPENTSGQVYNFQSYKANAIQFSKFNLNNYLESGDYKGINKFAPFDFAANKADSQQLSDLKIKLKKIINDRLEVVGTNKEASSYDQFYKEVYPIVKQIMEVSPKYKESFENYKKTHPNTTIDAQAKLVATTIAQFTIRDVAGEILSPAQLIYAAIGQGINHFTPIQLAEYISTLANGGTRYKLHLVSEVTNPDGGVIQKVEPQVIEKLNLKQSTINAVHEGMRRANDEDGGTAASVFGNFPIPTAGKTGTADYSDSQRDFGRAPYATYVSFAPYDNPQIAFVGVIYDGGHGGYTANVARAAYDAYFKDYLLKNYPEYCNSSPAFKRYVLDAPKDNYPGSAEGDAMKKEQEQQKQEQKQIMKDFNNN
;
A
#
# COMPACT_ATOMS: atom_id res chain seq x y z
N MET A 1 -4.00 87.58 -96.54
CA MET A 1 -4.19 86.12 -96.52
C MET A 1 -3.97 85.63 -95.10
N ILE A 2 -5.02 85.33 -94.34
CA ILE A 2 -4.92 84.91 -92.92
C ILE A 2 -5.65 83.57 -92.78
N ILE A 3 -4.90 82.51 -92.49
CA ILE A 3 -5.43 81.15 -92.25
C ILE A 3 -5.45 80.89 -90.74
N ASN A 4 -6.63 80.50 -90.27
CA ASN A 4 -7.01 80.24 -88.89
C ASN A 4 -6.54 78.82 -88.46
N LYS A 5 -5.79 78.67 -87.37
CA LYS A 5 -5.48 77.36 -86.73
C LYS A 5 -6.33 77.18 -85.46
N PRO A 6 -7.14 76.11 -85.33
CA PRO A 6 -8.00 75.90 -84.17
C PRO A 6 -7.25 75.27 -82.97
N LYS A 7 -7.61 75.70 -81.75
CA LYS A 7 -7.16 75.14 -80.47
C LYS A 7 -7.68 73.70 -80.28
N LYS A 8 -6.79 72.74 -79.97
CA LYS A 8 -7.16 71.37 -79.54
C LYS A 8 -7.77 71.40 -78.13
N LYS A 9 -9.03 70.97 -77.98
CA LYS A 9 -9.66 70.69 -76.68
C LYS A 9 -9.10 69.37 -76.08
N LYS A 10 -8.71 69.38 -74.80
CA LYS A 10 -8.33 68.18 -74.04
C LYS A 10 -9.56 67.24 -73.91
N LYS A 11 -9.41 65.97 -74.27
CA LYS A 11 -10.46 64.94 -74.06
C LYS A 11 -10.51 64.57 -72.56
N PRO A 12 -11.69 64.45 -71.92
CA PRO A 12 -11.79 63.99 -70.54
C PRO A 12 -11.43 62.51 -70.45
N VAL A 13 -10.69 62.13 -69.40
CA VAL A 13 -10.32 60.73 -69.12
C VAL A 13 -11.61 59.94 -68.85
N SER A 14 -11.82 58.87 -69.63
CA SER A 14 -12.97 57.97 -69.43
C SER A 14 -12.86 57.26 -68.08
N ARG A 15 -13.97 57.18 -67.32
CA ARG A 15 -14.06 56.44 -66.06
C ARG A 15 -13.59 54.99 -66.20
N TYR A 16 -13.80 54.39 -67.37
CA TYR A 16 -13.34 53.03 -67.69
C TYR A 16 -11.81 52.90 -67.75
N THR A 17 -11.11 53.95 -68.18
CA THR A 17 -9.63 53.98 -68.19
C THR A 17 -9.08 54.06 -66.77
N VAL A 18 -9.70 54.84 -65.89
CA VAL A 18 -9.33 54.92 -64.48
C VAL A 18 -9.54 53.57 -63.78
N VAL A 19 -10.68 52.91 -64.01
CA VAL A 19 -10.95 51.57 -63.45
C VAL A 19 -9.92 50.53 -63.91
N LYS A 20 -9.46 50.56 -65.18
CA LYS A 20 -8.41 49.66 -65.66
C LYS A 20 -7.08 49.86 -64.92
N PHE A 21 -6.68 51.10 -64.65
CA PHE A 21 -5.46 51.37 -63.89
C PHE A 21 -5.59 50.96 -62.41
N ILE A 22 -6.76 51.15 -61.80
CA ILE A 22 -7.03 50.66 -60.44
C ILE A 22 -6.94 49.14 -60.41
N MET A 23 -7.59 48.44 -61.36
CA MET A 23 -7.54 46.98 -61.45
C MET A 23 -6.12 46.47 -61.70
N LEU A 24 -5.35 47.13 -62.57
CA LEU A 24 -3.95 46.79 -62.80
C LEU A 24 -3.11 46.98 -61.52
N GLY A 25 -3.34 48.06 -60.78
CA GLY A 25 -2.70 48.31 -59.49
C GLY A 25 -3.02 47.21 -58.47
N VAL A 26 -4.30 46.83 -58.34
CA VAL A 26 -4.74 45.75 -57.46
C VAL A 26 -4.12 44.41 -57.84
N PHE A 27 -4.13 44.03 -59.12
CA PHE A 27 -3.51 42.78 -59.57
C PHE A 27 -1.99 42.77 -59.37
N THR A 28 -1.33 43.91 -59.55
CA THR A 28 0.11 44.05 -59.28
C THR A 28 0.40 43.87 -57.80
N LEU A 29 -0.43 44.44 -56.91
CA LEU A 29 -0.30 44.30 -55.46
C LEU A 29 -0.52 42.85 -55.00
N ILE A 30 -1.49 42.16 -55.59
CA ILE A 30 -1.73 40.73 -55.36
C ILE A 30 -0.54 39.90 -55.85
N ALA A 31 -0.02 40.17 -57.06
CA ALA A 31 1.13 39.45 -57.60
C ALA A 31 2.39 39.64 -56.74
N LEU A 32 2.66 40.87 -56.28
CA LEU A 32 3.75 41.17 -55.36
C LEU A 32 3.55 40.47 -54.01
N ARG A 33 2.30 40.37 -53.51
CA ARG A 33 2.00 39.64 -52.28
C ARG A 33 2.23 38.14 -52.43
N VAL A 34 1.85 37.55 -53.57
CA VAL A 34 2.11 36.14 -53.88
C VAL A 34 3.60 35.88 -53.98
N LEU A 35 4.37 36.73 -54.68
CA LEU A 35 5.84 36.65 -54.74
C LEU A 35 6.47 36.74 -53.35
N TYR A 36 5.97 37.64 -52.49
CA TYR A 36 6.44 37.77 -51.12
C TYR A 36 6.21 36.48 -50.31
N ILE A 37 5.04 35.84 -50.43
CA ILE A 37 4.74 34.59 -49.73
C ILE A 37 5.54 33.42 -50.30
N GLN A 38 5.60 33.28 -51.63
CA GLN A 38 6.16 32.11 -52.28
C GLN A 38 7.66 32.12 -52.45
N VAL A 39 8.29 33.30 -52.58
CA VAL A 39 9.73 33.43 -52.82
C VAL A 39 10.44 33.97 -51.57
N TYR A 40 9.98 35.09 -51.02
CA TYR A 40 10.66 35.71 -49.86
C TYR A 40 10.44 34.92 -48.57
N LYS A 41 9.22 34.43 -48.31
CA LYS A 41 8.89 33.60 -47.14
C LYS A 41 8.96 32.09 -47.41
N HIS A 42 9.53 31.66 -48.54
CA HIS A 42 9.61 30.24 -48.90
C HIS A 42 10.24 29.38 -47.80
N SER A 43 11.44 29.77 -47.34
CA SER A 43 12.19 29.04 -46.33
C SER A 43 11.41 28.90 -45.03
N HIS A 44 10.82 30.00 -44.55
CA HIS A 44 10.00 30.00 -43.34
C HIS A 44 8.75 29.11 -43.46
N TYR A 45 8.00 29.18 -44.55
CA TYR A 45 6.80 28.34 -44.71
C TYR A 45 7.13 26.87 -45.02
N LYS A 46 8.29 26.60 -45.64
CA LYS A 46 8.80 25.24 -45.83
C LYS A 46 9.23 24.63 -44.50
N GLU A 47 9.95 25.38 -43.67
CA GLU A 47 10.36 24.98 -42.33
C GLU A 47 9.15 24.72 -41.43
N VAL A 48 8.17 25.63 -41.42
CA VAL A 48 6.89 25.41 -40.73
C VAL A 48 6.14 24.17 -41.28
N ALA A 49 6.18 23.90 -42.58
CA ALA A 49 5.57 22.70 -43.15
C ALA A 49 6.33 21.42 -42.78
N ASP A 50 7.66 21.46 -42.74
CA ASP A 50 8.52 20.33 -42.35
C ASP A 50 8.44 20.06 -40.84
N GLU A 51 8.38 21.10 -39.99
CA GLU A 51 8.07 20.98 -38.56
C GLU A 51 6.68 20.37 -38.34
N ASN A 52 5.66 20.84 -39.07
CA ASN A 52 4.30 20.28 -38.98
C ASN A 52 4.19 18.85 -39.51
N ALA A 53 5.05 18.47 -40.46
CA ALA A 53 5.12 17.12 -41.00
C ALA A 53 5.98 16.18 -40.15
N THR A 54 6.83 16.69 -39.25
CA THR A 54 7.72 15.86 -38.43
C THR A 54 7.05 15.52 -37.09
N ARG A 55 7.08 14.24 -36.71
CA ARG A 55 6.42 13.72 -35.51
C ARG A 55 7.38 12.82 -34.75
N PHE A 56 7.46 12.98 -33.43
CA PHE A 56 8.14 12.01 -32.56
C PHE A 56 7.12 11.00 -32.04
N MET A 57 7.36 9.73 -32.30
CA MET A 57 6.62 8.60 -31.76
C MET A 57 7.48 7.95 -30.67
N ALA A 58 7.09 8.14 -29.41
CA ALA A 58 7.75 7.48 -28.28
C ALA A 58 7.56 5.96 -28.42
N GLN A 59 8.63 5.20 -28.23
CA GLN A 59 8.57 3.75 -28.15
C GLN A 59 8.84 3.35 -26.71
N GLU A 60 7.83 2.75 -26.08
CA GLU A 60 7.93 2.23 -24.72
C GLU A 60 9.00 1.14 -24.64
N ALA A 61 9.66 1.08 -23.49
CA ALA A 61 10.69 0.10 -23.20
C ALA A 61 10.14 -0.97 -22.25
N PRO A 62 10.42 -2.27 -22.48
CA PRO A 62 10.11 -3.31 -21.51
C PRO A 62 10.82 -3.02 -20.18
N ARG A 63 10.15 -3.31 -19.07
CA ARG A 63 10.81 -3.34 -17.75
C ARG A 63 11.73 -4.55 -17.65
N GLY A 64 12.73 -4.50 -16.79
CA GLY A 64 13.54 -5.67 -16.46
C GLY A 64 12.71 -6.82 -15.87
N GLU A 65 13.15 -8.05 -16.07
CA GLU A 65 12.49 -9.24 -15.54
C GLU A 65 12.79 -9.42 -14.05
N ILE A 66 11.82 -9.93 -13.30
CA ILE A 66 12.04 -10.40 -11.93
C ILE A 66 12.03 -11.93 -11.95
N LEU A 67 13.11 -12.53 -11.48
CA LEU A 67 13.38 -13.96 -11.55
C LEU A 67 13.47 -14.55 -10.14
N ASP A 68 13.12 -15.83 -9.97
CA ASP A 68 13.39 -16.59 -8.75
C ASP A 68 14.84 -17.09 -8.70
N ASP A 69 15.22 -17.80 -7.63
CA ASP A 69 16.58 -18.33 -7.43
C ASP A 69 17.04 -19.30 -8.55
N LYS A 70 16.09 -20.04 -9.13
CA LYS A 70 16.26 -21.03 -10.21
C LYS A 70 16.08 -20.45 -11.62
N GLY A 71 15.71 -19.17 -11.72
CA GLY A 71 15.50 -18.46 -12.97
C GLY A 71 14.06 -18.48 -13.49
N ASN A 72 13.07 -19.00 -12.75
CA ASN A 72 11.65 -18.86 -13.06
C ASN A 72 11.27 -17.38 -13.18
N ILE A 73 10.49 -17.03 -14.20
CA ILE A 73 10.03 -15.67 -14.41
C ILE A 73 8.85 -15.40 -13.49
N LEU A 74 9.06 -14.53 -12.50
CA LEU A 74 8.01 -14.07 -11.57
C LEU A 74 7.31 -12.82 -12.09
N ALA A 75 8.02 -11.95 -12.82
CA ALA A 75 7.45 -10.83 -13.53
C ALA A 75 8.24 -10.51 -14.81
N THR A 76 7.55 -10.30 -15.92
CA THR A 76 8.11 -9.97 -17.24
C THR A 76 7.18 -8.99 -17.96
N ASN A 77 7.29 -8.88 -19.28
CA ASN A 77 6.44 -8.05 -20.09
C ASN A 77 5.74 -8.89 -21.17
N LYS A 78 4.50 -8.55 -21.48
CA LYS A 78 3.75 -9.10 -22.60
C LYS A 78 3.43 -7.99 -23.58
N GLU A 79 3.58 -8.26 -24.87
CA GLU A 79 3.13 -7.32 -25.91
C GLU A 79 1.60 -7.29 -25.95
N ILE A 80 1.05 -6.08 -25.87
CA ILE A 80 -0.37 -5.83 -26.11
C ILE A 80 -0.54 -4.94 -27.33
N TYR A 81 -1.68 -5.09 -28.00
CA TYR A 81 -2.09 -4.24 -29.10
C TYR A 81 -2.99 -3.14 -28.55
N ASN A 82 -2.64 -1.87 -28.80
CA ASN A 82 -3.51 -0.75 -28.49
C ASN A 82 -3.90 -0.02 -29.78
N ILE A 83 -5.13 0.49 -29.80
CA ILE A 83 -5.61 1.34 -30.89
C ILE A 83 -5.32 2.77 -30.48
N THR A 84 -4.63 3.52 -31.33
CA THR A 84 -4.39 4.94 -31.11
C THR A 84 -5.03 5.77 -32.21
N TYR A 85 -5.37 7.01 -31.88
CA TYR A 85 -5.89 7.99 -32.80
C TYR A 85 -5.03 9.26 -32.77
N THR A 86 -4.52 9.64 -33.94
CA THR A 86 -3.82 10.91 -34.15
C THR A 86 -4.66 11.77 -35.09
N MET A 87 -4.98 13.00 -34.68
CA MET A 87 -5.77 13.92 -35.51
C MET A 87 -5.05 14.23 -36.85
N PRO A 88 -5.66 13.92 -38.01
CA PRO A 88 -5.13 14.29 -39.32
C PRO A 88 -5.25 15.80 -39.56
N SER A 89 -4.43 16.37 -40.44
CA SER A 89 -4.49 17.80 -40.84
C SER A 89 -5.82 18.21 -41.48
N ASN A 90 -6.61 17.24 -41.98
CA ASN A 90 -7.93 17.45 -42.56
C ASN A 90 -9.07 17.08 -41.56
N GLY A 91 -8.72 16.87 -40.29
CA GLY A 91 -9.26 15.81 -39.44
C GLY A 91 -10.63 15.97 -38.79
N GLU A 92 -11.27 17.14 -38.77
CA GLU A 92 -12.59 17.27 -38.13
C GLU A 92 -13.70 16.50 -38.86
N ALA A 93 -13.62 16.42 -40.19
CA ALA A 93 -14.76 15.96 -40.96
C ALA A 93 -14.89 14.44 -41.07
N ASP A 94 -13.77 13.71 -40.97
CA ASP A 94 -13.76 12.24 -41.01
C ASP A 94 -13.73 11.61 -39.61
N PHE A 95 -13.58 12.40 -38.54
CA PHE A 95 -13.48 11.92 -37.16
C PHE A 95 -14.67 11.02 -36.78
N TYR A 96 -15.90 11.51 -36.91
CA TYR A 96 -17.09 10.79 -36.45
C TYR A 96 -17.34 9.52 -37.24
N LYS A 97 -17.10 9.56 -38.57
CA LYS A 97 -17.19 8.37 -39.42
C LYS A 97 -16.16 7.31 -39.01
N THR A 98 -14.92 7.73 -38.79
CA THR A 98 -13.81 6.85 -38.40
C THR A 98 -14.09 6.22 -37.03
N MET A 99 -14.43 7.03 -36.03
CA MET A 99 -14.75 6.54 -34.69
C MET A 99 -15.97 5.62 -34.69
N GLY A 100 -17.00 5.90 -35.48
CA GLY A 100 -18.14 5.00 -35.63
C GLY A 100 -17.75 3.62 -36.17
N LEU A 101 -16.85 3.56 -37.15
CA LEU A 101 -16.32 2.29 -37.65
C LEU A 101 -15.48 1.57 -36.59
N VAL A 102 -14.63 2.29 -35.85
CA VAL A 102 -13.81 1.71 -34.77
C VAL A 102 -14.70 1.16 -33.66
N PHE A 103 -15.70 1.91 -33.20
CA PHE A 103 -16.63 1.46 -32.17
C PHE A 103 -17.41 0.22 -32.60
N ASN A 104 -17.81 0.13 -33.87
CA ASN A 104 -18.44 -1.08 -34.41
C ASN A 104 -17.48 -2.28 -34.37
N ILE A 105 -16.24 -2.10 -34.83
CA ILE A 105 -15.23 -3.17 -34.80
C ILE A 105 -15.00 -3.64 -33.36
N LEU A 106 -14.85 -2.71 -32.40
CA LEU A 106 -14.66 -3.06 -30.99
C LEU A 106 -15.86 -3.85 -30.44
N ASN A 107 -17.08 -3.35 -30.66
CA ASN A 107 -18.31 -3.98 -30.18
C ASN A 107 -18.53 -5.38 -30.77
N GLU A 108 -18.32 -5.55 -32.08
CA GLU A 108 -18.48 -6.84 -32.78
C GLU A 108 -17.50 -7.91 -32.29
N ASN A 109 -16.32 -7.49 -31.81
CA ASN A 109 -15.27 -8.39 -31.33
C ASN A 109 -15.24 -8.54 -29.79
N GLY A 110 -16.20 -7.92 -29.09
CA GLY A 110 -16.27 -7.92 -27.63
C GLY A 110 -15.09 -7.23 -26.96
N GLU A 111 -14.53 -6.20 -27.60
CA GLU A 111 -13.50 -5.33 -27.04
C GLU A 111 -14.14 -4.11 -26.38
N SER A 112 -13.43 -3.50 -25.43
CA SER A 112 -13.90 -2.29 -24.73
C SER A 112 -13.09 -1.06 -25.12
N LEU A 113 -13.76 0.10 -25.12
CA LEU A 113 -13.11 1.40 -25.22
C LEU A 113 -12.33 1.68 -23.93
N GLU A 114 -11.20 2.36 -24.04
CA GLU A 114 -10.52 2.96 -22.89
C GLU A 114 -11.35 4.12 -22.34
N ASP A 115 -11.73 4.05 -21.06
CA ASP A 115 -12.65 5.00 -20.43
C ASP A 115 -12.18 5.40 -19.03
N ASP A 116 -11.21 6.30 -19.01
CA ASP A 116 -10.70 6.97 -17.81
C ASP A 116 -11.55 8.17 -17.37
N MET A 117 -12.66 8.44 -18.06
CA MET A 117 -13.52 9.58 -17.75
C MET A 117 -14.31 9.33 -16.46
N MET A 118 -14.21 10.29 -15.53
CA MET A 118 -14.94 10.27 -14.26
C MET A 118 -16.46 10.20 -14.43
N LEU A 119 -17.00 10.78 -15.49
CA LEU A 119 -18.43 10.84 -15.75
C LEU A 119 -18.93 9.55 -16.41
N LYS A 120 -19.56 8.64 -15.66
CA LYS A 120 -19.99 7.30 -16.10
C LYS A 120 -21.51 7.14 -16.17
N LEU A 121 -21.97 6.08 -16.80
CA LEU A 121 -23.38 5.64 -16.86
C LEU A 121 -23.57 4.42 -15.97
N ASP A 122 -24.65 4.38 -15.19
CA ASP A 122 -25.04 3.18 -14.44
C ASP A 122 -25.89 2.21 -15.30
N LYS A 123 -26.34 1.09 -14.70
CA LYS A 123 -27.15 0.07 -15.39
C LYS A 123 -28.51 0.58 -15.87
N ASP A 124 -29.02 1.66 -15.25
CA ASP A 124 -30.29 2.29 -15.58
C ASP A 124 -30.12 3.48 -16.54
N GLY A 125 -28.88 3.75 -16.99
CA GLY A 125 -28.55 4.81 -17.93
C GLY A 125 -28.49 6.21 -17.30
N LYS A 126 -28.33 6.32 -15.99
CA LYS A 126 -28.16 7.59 -15.27
C LYS A 126 -26.69 7.95 -15.12
N PHE A 127 -26.39 9.24 -15.26
CA PHE A 127 -25.04 9.75 -15.11
C PHE A 127 -24.63 9.84 -13.64
N TYR A 128 -23.38 9.46 -13.35
CA TYR A 128 -22.76 9.67 -12.05
C TYR A 128 -21.27 10.00 -12.20
N PHE A 129 -20.70 10.64 -11.18
CA PHE A 129 -19.25 10.81 -11.06
C PHE A 129 -18.66 9.59 -10.35
N ALA A 130 -17.81 8.84 -11.06
CA ALA A 130 -17.02 7.74 -10.53
C ALA A 130 -15.75 8.29 -9.88
N TYR A 131 -15.84 8.55 -8.57
CA TYR A 131 -14.73 9.05 -7.78
C TYR A 131 -13.69 7.97 -7.50
N LYS A 132 -12.43 8.41 -7.42
CA LYS A 132 -11.30 7.59 -6.96
C LYS A 132 -11.15 7.62 -5.43
N SER A 133 -11.79 8.54 -4.71
CA SER A 133 -11.78 8.59 -3.24
C SER A 133 -13.17 8.34 -2.63
N THR A 134 -13.26 7.83 -1.40
CA THR A 134 -14.50 7.78 -0.59
C THR A 134 -14.67 9.04 0.25
N SER A 135 -13.58 9.76 0.53
CA SER A 135 -13.67 10.93 1.40
C SER A 135 -14.40 12.06 0.68
N GLN A 136 -15.41 12.64 1.32
CA GLN A 136 -16.24 13.67 0.71
C GLN A 136 -15.41 14.88 0.24
N GLU A 137 -14.37 15.22 0.99
CA GLU A 137 -13.44 16.32 0.67
C GLU A 137 -12.59 16.02 -0.57
N ALA A 138 -11.95 14.84 -0.66
CA ALA A 138 -11.18 14.49 -1.86
C ALA A 138 -12.09 14.29 -3.08
N GLN A 139 -13.30 13.74 -2.90
CA GLN A 139 -14.31 13.68 -3.95
C GLN A 139 -14.65 15.08 -4.49
N GLN A 140 -14.85 16.05 -3.59
CA GLN A 140 -15.09 17.45 -3.97
C GLN A 140 -13.92 18.00 -4.79
N HIS A 141 -12.68 17.78 -4.36
CA HIS A 141 -11.48 18.21 -5.10
C HIS A 141 -11.35 17.53 -6.47
N GLU A 142 -11.58 16.21 -6.56
CA GLU A 142 -11.57 15.46 -7.82
C GLU A 142 -12.61 16.02 -8.80
N LYS A 143 -13.83 16.26 -8.33
CA LYS A 143 -14.91 16.85 -9.15
C LYS A 143 -14.55 18.25 -9.61
N ILE A 144 -14.12 19.13 -8.70
CA ILE A 144 -13.73 20.50 -9.04
C ILE A 144 -12.67 20.46 -10.12
N ARG A 145 -11.62 19.66 -9.94
CA ARG A 145 -10.55 19.51 -10.92
C ARG A 145 -11.06 18.99 -12.26
N PHE A 146 -11.86 17.92 -12.27
CA PHE A 146 -12.45 17.38 -13.49
C PHE A 146 -13.19 18.45 -14.30
N LEU A 147 -13.97 19.30 -13.64
CA LEU A 147 -14.74 20.36 -14.27
C LEU A 147 -13.86 21.55 -14.70
N ARG A 148 -12.85 21.94 -13.89
CA ARG A 148 -11.88 23.01 -14.19
C ARG A 148 -11.02 22.67 -15.40
N ASP A 149 -10.46 21.48 -15.45
CA ASP A 149 -9.60 21.01 -16.56
C ASP A 149 -10.33 21.05 -17.91
N ARG A 150 -11.67 21.05 -17.90
CA ARG A 150 -12.53 21.08 -19.09
C ARG A 150 -13.12 22.46 -19.40
N GLY A 151 -12.80 23.48 -18.60
CA GLY A 151 -13.18 24.90 -18.83
C GLY A 151 -14.52 25.31 -18.23
N MET A 152 -15.12 24.51 -17.33
CA MET A 152 -16.41 24.89 -16.70
C MET A 152 -16.26 26.05 -15.71
N ASN A 153 -15.07 26.24 -15.14
CA ASN A 153 -14.76 27.38 -14.28
C ASN A 153 -14.88 28.72 -15.01
N GLU A 154 -14.45 28.81 -16.26
CA GLU A 154 -14.52 30.05 -17.06
C GLU A 154 -15.98 30.52 -17.23
N LYS A 155 -16.89 29.56 -17.46
CA LYS A 155 -18.33 29.84 -17.60
C LYS A 155 -18.95 30.34 -16.29
N ILE A 156 -18.53 29.77 -15.16
CA ILE A 156 -19.00 30.17 -13.83
C ILE A 156 -18.39 31.52 -13.45
N GLN A 157 -17.10 31.73 -13.74
CA GLN A 157 -16.41 33.00 -13.57
C GLN A 157 -17.12 34.12 -14.34
N HIS A 158 -17.38 33.94 -15.63
CA HIS A 158 -18.12 34.94 -16.42
C HIS A 158 -19.52 35.20 -15.83
N LYS A 159 -20.19 34.17 -15.28
CA LYS A 159 -21.51 34.33 -14.66
C LYS A 159 -21.47 35.11 -13.34
N LEU A 160 -20.43 34.90 -12.52
CA LEU A 160 -20.30 35.51 -11.19
C LEU A 160 -19.64 36.89 -11.24
N PHE A 161 -18.63 37.06 -12.08
CA PHE A 161 -17.71 38.20 -12.06
C PHE A 161 -17.56 38.92 -13.42
N GLY A 162 -18.11 38.38 -14.51
CA GLY A 162 -17.98 38.94 -15.86
C GLY A 162 -16.64 38.64 -16.55
N ASP A 163 -16.40 39.24 -17.72
CA ASP A 163 -15.16 39.12 -18.51
C ASP A 163 -14.09 40.10 -18.00
N GLU A 164 -13.47 39.80 -16.86
CA GLU A 164 -12.28 40.51 -16.39
C GLU A 164 -11.03 39.66 -16.64
N ASN A 165 -10.13 40.11 -17.53
CA ASN A 165 -8.80 39.52 -17.74
C ASN A 165 -7.85 39.91 -16.59
N ARG A 166 -8.14 39.46 -15.35
CA ARG A 166 -7.27 39.61 -14.18
C ARG A 166 -7.12 38.29 -13.43
N GLU A 167 -6.07 38.18 -12.63
CA GLU A 167 -5.95 37.08 -11.68
C GLU A 167 -7.04 37.16 -10.61
N LEU A 168 -7.69 36.02 -10.37
CA LEU A 168 -8.73 35.86 -9.36
C LEU A 168 -8.09 35.75 -7.97
N THR A 169 -8.70 36.41 -6.97
CA THR A 169 -8.28 36.25 -5.57
C THR A 169 -8.62 34.85 -5.04
N GLU A 170 -8.02 34.45 -3.91
CA GLU A 170 -8.33 33.16 -3.26
C GLU A 170 -9.82 33.05 -2.89
N ALA A 171 -10.43 34.14 -2.41
CA ALA A 171 -11.85 34.17 -2.07
C ALA A 171 -12.76 33.99 -3.29
N GLU A 172 -12.43 34.61 -4.42
CA GLU A 172 -13.18 34.46 -5.67
C GLU A 172 -13.05 33.05 -6.26
N ASN A 173 -11.86 32.45 -6.16
CA ASN A 173 -11.66 31.05 -6.53
C ASN A 173 -12.49 30.10 -5.65
N ALA A 174 -12.59 30.36 -4.35
CA ALA A 174 -13.41 29.56 -3.44
C ALA A 174 -14.92 29.67 -3.77
N GLU A 175 -15.40 30.84 -4.20
CA GLU A 175 -16.79 31.04 -4.66
C GLU A 175 -17.08 30.22 -5.93
N ILE A 176 -16.13 30.20 -6.88
CA ILE A 176 -16.24 29.39 -8.11
C ILE A 176 -16.25 27.90 -7.77
N ASP A 177 -15.37 27.45 -6.89
CA ASP A 177 -15.31 26.04 -6.47
C ASP A 177 -16.63 25.60 -5.81
N LYS A 178 -17.25 26.47 -5.00
CA LYS A 178 -18.57 26.22 -4.41
C LYS A 178 -19.69 26.07 -5.46
N GLU A 179 -19.67 26.85 -6.53
CA GLU A 179 -20.62 26.70 -7.64
C GLU A 179 -20.31 25.46 -8.50
N LEU A 180 -19.04 25.12 -8.73
CA LEU A 180 -18.64 23.90 -9.44
C LEU A 180 -19.14 22.63 -8.72
N LEU A 181 -19.13 22.63 -7.39
CA LEU A 181 -19.65 21.51 -6.61
C LEU A 181 -21.15 21.27 -6.77
N LYS A 182 -21.92 22.29 -7.18
CA LYS A 182 -23.37 22.16 -7.42
C LYS A 182 -23.70 21.51 -8.77
N VAL A 183 -22.74 21.47 -9.70
CA VAL A 183 -22.95 20.92 -11.05
C VAL A 183 -23.34 19.44 -10.98
N THR A 184 -24.47 19.05 -11.58
CA THR A 184 -24.87 17.64 -11.63
C THR A 184 -24.08 16.87 -12.70
N PRO A 185 -23.98 15.53 -12.61
CA PRO A 185 -23.39 14.71 -13.69
C PRO A 185 -24.00 14.99 -15.06
N GLU A 186 -25.32 15.17 -15.13
CA GLU A 186 -26.05 15.48 -16.37
C GLU A 186 -25.66 16.87 -16.91
N GLU A 187 -25.58 17.88 -16.04
CA GLU A 187 -25.17 19.24 -16.44
C GLU A 187 -23.73 19.26 -16.98
N ALA A 188 -22.83 18.49 -16.36
CA ALA A 188 -21.48 18.29 -16.86
C ALA A 188 -21.51 17.62 -18.24
N PHE A 189 -22.30 16.55 -18.43
CA PHE A 189 -22.44 15.90 -19.73
C PHE A 189 -22.96 16.86 -20.81
N TYR A 190 -24.00 17.63 -20.51
CA TYR A 190 -24.56 18.62 -21.44
C TYR A 190 -23.53 19.69 -21.81
N TYR A 191 -22.72 20.12 -20.85
CA TYR A 191 -21.61 21.04 -21.13
C TYR A 191 -20.60 20.41 -22.10
N LEU A 192 -20.23 19.14 -21.91
CA LEU A 192 -19.29 18.45 -22.80
C LEU A 192 -19.85 18.22 -24.21
N ILE A 193 -21.14 17.86 -24.34
CA ILE A 193 -21.83 17.75 -25.64
C ILE A 193 -21.65 19.01 -26.47
N LYS A 194 -21.87 20.18 -25.84
CA LYS A 194 -21.74 21.48 -26.50
C LYS A 194 -20.28 21.85 -26.74
N THR A 195 -19.42 21.65 -25.75
CA THR A 195 -17.99 22.05 -25.80
C THR A 195 -17.22 21.24 -26.84
N TYR A 196 -17.57 19.96 -27.03
CA TYR A 196 -16.91 19.06 -27.96
C TYR A 196 -17.61 18.97 -29.32
N ASN A 197 -18.62 19.81 -29.56
CA ASN A 197 -19.41 19.85 -30.80
C ASN A 197 -19.95 18.47 -31.22
N ILE A 198 -20.44 17.68 -30.26
CA ILE A 198 -20.92 16.31 -30.52
C ILE A 198 -22.13 16.28 -31.47
N ILE A 199 -22.84 17.41 -31.61
CA ILE A 199 -23.94 17.56 -32.58
C ILE A 199 -23.52 17.31 -34.03
N ASP A 200 -22.23 17.39 -34.34
CA ASP A 200 -21.68 17.07 -35.66
C ASP A 200 -21.92 15.59 -36.05
N LEU A 201 -22.24 14.68 -35.11
CA LEU A 201 -22.65 13.29 -35.42
C LEU A 201 -23.88 13.21 -36.35
N VAL A 202 -24.83 14.13 -36.16
CA VAL A 202 -26.10 14.17 -36.93
C VAL A 202 -26.08 15.28 -37.98
N CYS A 203 -25.04 16.12 -37.97
CA CYS A 203 -24.85 17.23 -38.89
C CYS A 203 -23.37 17.36 -39.27
N PRO A 204 -22.79 16.35 -39.96
CA PRO A 204 -21.38 16.38 -40.30
C PRO A 204 -21.08 17.51 -41.30
N LYS A 205 -19.95 18.17 -41.12
CA LYS A 205 -19.49 19.25 -42.00
C LYS A 205 -19.20 18.71 -43.40
N PRO A 206 -19.81 19.25 -44.47
CA PRO A 206 -19.51 18.84 -45.83
C PRO A 206 -18.04 19.11 -46.19
N VAL A 207 -17.39 18.14 -46.83
CA VAL A 207 -15.99 18.23 -47.29
C VAL A 207 -15.94 18.20 -48.81
N GLN A 208 -15.10 19.05 -49.39
CA GLN A 208 -14.80 19.01 -50.82
C GLN A 208 -13.68 18.00 -51.07
N THR A 209 -14.07 16.79 -51.49
CA THR A 209 -13.15 15.66 -51.68
C THR A 209 -12.46 15.66 -53.05
N ILE A 210 -12.92 16.47 -54.00
CA ILE A 210 -12.41 16.54 -55.38
C ILE A 210 -11.52 17.78 -55.53
N LYS A 211 -10.24 17.57 -55.91
CA LYS A 211 -9.26 18.66 -56.12
C LYS A 211 -9.69 19.65 -57.21
N ASP A 212 -10.33 19.17 -58.29
CA ASP A 212 -10.84 19.98 -59.40
C ASP A 212 -12.30 19.63 -59.75
N PRO A 213 -13.28 20.12 -58.99
CA PRO A 213 -14.67 19.76 -59.17
C PRO A 213 -15.29 20.47 -60.37
N THR A 214 -16.16 19.75 -61.09
CA THR A 214 -17.00 20.33 -62.15
C THR A 214 -17.90 21.42 -61.58
N LYS A 215 -18.46 22.27 -62.45
CA LYS A 215 -19.36 23.36 -62.03
C LYS A 215 -20.59 22.83 -61.27
N GLU A 216 -21.10 21.67 -61.67
CA GLU A 216 -22.21 20.98 -61.00
C GLU A 216 -21.82 20.49 -59.60
N GLN A 217 -20.64 19.86 -59.47
CA GLN A 217 -20.13 19.39 -58.17
C GLN A 217 -19.84 20.55 -57.20
N LYS A 218 -19.38 21.70 -57.70
CA LYS A 218 -19.22 22.92 -56.90
C LYS A 218 -20.58 23.44 -56.40
N ASN A 219 -21.60 23.44 -57.26
CA ASN A 219 -22.94 23.87 -56.87
C ASN A 219 -23.55 22.94 -55.82
N GLU A 220 -23.40 21.63 -55.98
CA GLU A 220 -23.89 20.63 -55.02
C GLU A 220 -23.18 20.77 -53.66
N PHE A 221 -21.85 20.95 -53.64
CA PHE A 221 -21.10 21.20 -52.41
C PHE A 221 -21.56 22.49 -51.71
N ASN A 222 -21.73 23.58 -52.47
CA ASN A 222 -22.19 24.86 -51.92
C ASN A 222 -23.60 24.74 -51.33
N GLN A 223 -24.49 23.95 -51.95
CA GLN A 223 -25.81 23.68 -51.41
C GLN A 223 -25.73 22.90 -50.09
N LYS A 224 -24.98 21.79 -50.05
CA LYS A 224 -24.75 21.02 -48.82
C LYS A 224 -24.13 21.88 -47.70
N MET A 225 -23.20 22.77 -48.06
CA MET A 225 -22.55 23.70 -47.12
C MET A 225 -23.54 24.76 -46.59
N ASN A 226 -24.44 25.27 -47.43
CA ASN A 226 -25.50 26.17 -46.98
C ASN A 226 -26.48 25.49 -46.03
N ASP A 227 -26.92 24.27 -46.36
CA ASP A 227 -27.80 23.47 -45.49
C ASP A 227 -27.14 23.16 -44.15
N TYR A 228 -25.85 22.82 -44.15
CA TYR A 228 -25.04 22.64 -42.94
C TYR A 228 -25.00 23.93 -42.11
N ASN A 229 -24.68 25.07 -42.74
CA ASN A 229 -24.59 26.36 -42.05
C ASN A 229 -25.92 26.79 -41.42
N GLU A 230 -27.05 26.53 -42.09
CA GLU A 230 -28.38 26.80 -41.52
C GLU A 230 -28.70 25.90 -40.32
N LYS A 231 -28.42 24.61 -40.43
CA LYS A 231 -28.59 23.66 -39.32
C LYS A 231 -27.70 24.01 -38.13
N MET A 232 -26.42 24.34 -38.36
CA MET A 232 -25.48 24.73 -37.31
C MET A 232 -25.85 26.06 -36.65
N LYS A 233 -26.39 27.04 -37.38
CA LYS A 233 -26.96 28.25 -36.77
C LYS A 233 -28.08 27.94 -35.78
N LYS A 234 -28.88 26.92 -36.06
CA LYS A 234 -29.93 26.43 -35.16
C LYS A 234 -29.32 25.69 -33.96
N TYR A 235 -28.41 24.74 -34.21
CA TYR A 235 -27.81 23.91 -33.17
C TYR A 235 -26.89 24.69 -32.21
N ASN A 236 -26.13 25.68 -32.68
CA ASN A 236 -25.24 26.49 -31.83
C ASN A 236 -26.02 27.31 -30.79
N LYS A 237 -27.27 27.67 -31.10
CA LYS A 237 -28.18 28.37 -30.19
C LYS A 237 -28.82 27.44 -29.14
N MET A 238 -28.82 26.13 -29.38
CA MET A 238 -29.34 25.16 -28.42
C MET A 238 -28.43 25.02 -27.21
N THR A 239 -29.03 24.64 -26.08
CA THR A 239 -28.35 24.13 -24.90
C THR A 239 -27.82 22.72 -25.16
N GLY A 240 -26.86 22.26 -24.35
CA GLY A 240 -26.35 20.88 -24.47
C GLY A 240 -27.43 19.81 -24.25
N ALA A 241 -28.40 20.08 -23.38
CA ALA A 241 -29.55 19.20 -23.15
C ALA A 241 -30.43 19.07 -24.41
N GLU A 242 -30.73 20.19 -25.07
CA GLU A 242 -31.50 20.20 -26.33
C GLU A 242 -30.73 19.51 -27.47
N GLN A 243 -29.41 19.72 -27.55
CA GLN A 243 -28.55 19.02 -28.51
C GLN A 243 -28.56 17.50 -28.28
N LEU A 244 -28.50 17.06 -27.02
CA LEU A 244 -28.59 15.65 -26.68
C LEU A 244 -29.92 15.04 -27.14
N GLN A 245 -31.05 15.74 -26.97
CA GLN A 245 -32.36 15.26 -27.45
C GLN A 245 -32.41 15.10 -28.97
N VAL A 246 -31.66 15.91 -29.73
CA VAL A 246 -31.53 15.72 -31.18
C VAL A 246 -30.70 14.46 -31.48
N LEU A 247 -29.59 14.25 -30.78
CA LEU A 247 -28.71 13.09 -30.95
C LEU A 247 -29.40 11.76 -30.62
N LEU A 248 -30.18 11.73 -29.54
CA LEU A 248 -30.91 10.54 -29.06
C LEU A 248 -31.96 10.02 -30.05
N LYS A 249 -32.33 10.79 -31.07
CA LYS A 249 -33.21 10.32 -32.15
C LYS A 249 -32.51 9.33 -33.10
N SER A 250 -31.18 9.33 -33.13
CA SER A 250 -30.39 8.57 -34.10
C SER A 250 -29.33 7.68 -33.46
N TYR A 251 -28.93 7.97 -32.22
CA TYR A 251 -27.87 7.25 -31.51
C TYR A 251 -28.29 6.90 -30.08
N LYS A 252 -27.78 5.79 -29.55
CA LYS A 252 -27.98 5.46 -28.13
C LYS A 252 -27.13 6.38 -27.26
N LEU A 253 -27.56 6.59 -26.01
CA LEU A 253 -26.84 7.41 -25.04
C LEU A 253 -25.41 6.91 -24.79
N SER A 254 -25.22 5.58 -24.75
CA SER A 254 -23.91 4.92 -24.62
C SER A 254 -22.98 5.31 -25.77
N ASP A 255 -23.47 5.29 -27.00
CA ASP A 255 -22.67 5.56 -28.19
C ASP A 255 -22.24 7.02 -28.21
N ILE A 256 -23.18 7.93 -27.91
CA ILE A 256 -22.90 9.38 -27.79
C ILE A 256 -21.81 9.62 -26.73
N ARG A 257 -21.87 8.93 -25.59
CA ARG A 257 -20.86 9.02 -24.54
C ARG A 257 -19.48 8.54 -25.02
N ASN A 258 -19.39 7.48 -25.82
CA ASN A 258 -18.10 7.01 -26.36
C ASN A 258 -17.41 8.10 -27.20
N TYR A 259 -18.16 8.86 -28.00
CA TYR A 259 -17.59 10.01 -28.72
C TYR A 259 -17.12 11.12 -27.77
N VAL A 260 -17.86 11.37 -26.67
CA VAL A 260 -17.44 12.33 -25.63
C VAL A 260 -16.13 11.88 -24.99
N VAL A 261 -15.98 10.60 -24.64
CA VAL A 261 -14.75 10.05 -24.03
C VAL A 261 -13.54 10.28 -24.93
N VAL A 262 -13.64 9.94 -26.22
CA VAL A 262 -12.52 10.13 -27.17
C VAL A 262 -12.21 11.62 -27.36
N LYS A 263 -13.23 12.48 -27.54
CA LYS A 263 -13.03 13.94 -27.66
C LYS A 263 -12.41 14.55 -26.41
N ASP A 264 -12.80 14.04 -25.24
CA ASP A 264 -12.26 14.44 -23.95
C ASP A 264 -10.77 14.09 -23.85
N ALA A 265 -10.41 12.84 -24.12
CA ALA A 265 -9.02 12.39 -24.12
C ALA A 265 -8.16 13.19 -25.11
N MET A 266 -8.69 13.47 -26.31
CA MET A 266 -8.05 14.38 -27.27
C MET A 266 -7.82 15.78 -26.72
N LYS A 267 -8.82 16.38 -26.05
CA LYS A 267 -8.68 17.71 -25.45
C LYS A 267 -7.66 17.69 -24.30
N MET A 268 -7.71 16.69 -23.44
CA MET A 268 -6.79 16.57 -22.29
C MET A 268 -5.33 16.39 -22.74
N GLN A 269 -5.09 15.75 -23.87
CA GLN A 269 -3.75 15.57 -24.46
C GLN A 269 -3.34 16.69 -25.44
N SER A 270 -4.25 17.65 -25.74
CA SER A 270 -4.11 18.64 -26.82
C SER A 270 -3.10 19.77 -26.59
N PHE A 271 -2.53 19.93 -25.38
CA PHE A 271 -1.48 20.94 -25.12
C PHE A 271 -0.25 20.79 -26.03
N LYS A 272 -0.12 19.63 -26.71
CA LYS A 272 0.70 19.43 -27.90
C LYS A 272 -0.16 18.74 -28.94
N GLY A 273 -0.83 19.47 -29.83
CA GLY A 273 -1.85 19.01 -30.81
C GLY A 273 -1.44 17.91 -31.81
N TYR A 274 -0.34 17.22 -31.56
CA TYR A 274 0.24 16.16 -32.36
C TYR A 274 0.38 14.81 -31.63
N ARG A 275 0.02 14.71 -30.33
CA ARG A 275 0.07 13.45 -29.55
C ARG A 275 -1.07 12.50 -29.93
N ALA A 276 -0.75 11.22 -30.02
CA ALA A 276 -1.72 10.15 -30.27
C ALA A 276 -2.50 9.85 -28.98
N VAL A 277 -3.81 9.67 -29.12
CA VAL A 277 -4.73 9.32 -28.02
C VAL A 277 -5.03 7.84 -28.10
N THR A 278 -4.88 7.11 -27.00
CA THR A 278 -5.27 5.71 -26.96
C THR A 278 -6.79 5.58 -26.88
N ILE A 279 -7.34 4.72 -27.72
CA ILE A 279 -8.78 4.50 -27.92
C ILE A 279 -9.22 3.20 -27.23
N ALA A 280 -8.40 2.16 -27.34
CA ALA A 280 -8.63 0.89 -26.67
C ALA A 280 -7.28 0.25 -26.34
N ASN A 281 -7.19 -0.31 -25.13
CA ASN A 281 -6.02 -1.01 -24.62
C ASN A 281 -6.22 -2.53 -24.64
N ASN A 282 -5.14 -3.27 -24.90
CA ASN A 282 -5.08 -4.72 -24.82
C ASN A 282 -6.15 -5.44 -25.66
N ILE A 283 -6.32 -5.00 -26.91
CA ILE A 283 -7.24 -5.65 -27.85
C ILE A 283 -6.69 -7.01 -28.29
N LYS A 284 -7.57 -7.94 -28.66
CA LYS A 284 -7.16 -9.24 -29.21
C LYS A 284 -6.36 -9.04 -30.49
N LYS A 285 -5.35 -9.90 -30.69
CA LYS A 285 -4.55 -9.97 -31.93
C LYS A 285 -5.43 -10.04 -33.19
N SER A 286 -6.54 -10.80 -33.14
CA SER A 286 -7.51 -10.88 -34.24
C SER A 286 -8.15 -9.52 -34.57
N THR A 287 -8.55 -8.76 -33.55
CA THR A 287 -9.15 -7.43 -33.71
C THR A 287 -8.14 -6.44 -34.28
N ALA A 288 -6.89 -6.48 -33.80
CA ALA A 288 -5.80 -5.68 -34.33
C ALA A 288 -5.59 -5.92 -35.84
N PHE A 289 -5.63 -7.18 -36.28
CA PHE A 289 -5.52 -7.50 -37.70
C PHE A 289 -6.69 -7.00 -38.54
N ILE A 290 -7.93 -7.04 -38.02
CA ILE A 290 -9.09 -6.44 -38.70
C ILE A 290 -8.86 -4.94 -38.92
N ILE A 291 -8.32 -4.25 -37.92
CA ILE A 291 -7.99 -2.82 -38.02
C ILE A 291 -6.87 -2.60 -39.04
N TYR A 292 -5.80 -3.41 -39.00
CA TYR A 292 -4.71 -3.35 -39.99
C TYR A 292 -5.22 -3.44 -41.42
N GLN A 293 -6.14 -4.37 -41.71
CA GLN A 293 -6.76 -4.52 -43.04
C GLN A 293 -7.60 -3.30 -43.44
N LYS A 294 -8.19 -2.61 -42.47
CA LYS A 294 -9.08 -1.46 -42.66
C LYS A 294 -8.42 -0.09 -42.47
N LEU A 295 -7.11 -0.02 -42.23
CA LEU A 295 -6.38 1.26 -42.03
C LEU A 295 -6.61 2.27 -43.17
N ASN A 296 -6.87 1.78 -44.39
CA ASN A 296 -7.19 2.65 -45.53
C ASN A 296 -8.52 3.42 -45.36
N GLU A 297 -9.46 2.87 -44.61
CA GLU A 297 -10.79 3.43 -44.32
C GLU A 297 -10.83 4.20 -43.00
N LEU A 298 -9.76 4.13 -42.18
CA LEU A 298 -9.69 4.65 -40.82
C LEU A 298 -8.62 5.75 -40.67
N PRO A 299 -8.83 6.96 -41.23
CA PRO A 299 -7.84 8.03 -41.18
C PRO A 299 -7.52 8.45 -39.73
N GLY A 300 -6.23 8.46 -39.39
CA GLY A 300 -5.73 8.81 -38.07
C GLY A 300 -5.67 7.65 -37.07
N ILE A 301 -6.23 6.47 -37.39
CA ILE A 301 -6.11 5.28 -36.56
C ILE A 301 -4.79 4.58 -36.85
N ASP A 302 -4.13 4.10 -35.80
CA ASP A 302 -3.00 3.20 -35.88
C ASP A 302 -3.10 2.15 -34.77
N VAL A 303 -2.40 1.02 -34.95
CA VAL A 303 -2.28 -0.03 -33.92
C VAL A 303 -0.82 -0.09 -33.49
N ASN A 304 -0.56 0.29 -32.25
CA ASN A 304 0.77 0.22 -31.65
C ASN A 304 0.91 -1.04 -30.77
N LEU A 305 2.12 -1.60 -30.79
CA LEU A 305 2.54 -2.65 -29.88
C LEU A 305 3.24 -2.00 -28.69
N GLN A 306 2.79 -2.29 -27.49
CA GLN A 306 3.42 -1.81 -26.26
C GLN A 306 3.67 -2.97 -25.29
N PRO A 307 4.84 -3.04 -24.66
CA PRO A 307 5.09 -3.99 -23.58
C PRO A 307 4.31 -3.54 -22.34
N VAL A 308 3.56 -4.45 -21.74
CA VAL A 308 2.92 -4.24 -20.44
C VAL A 308 3.40 -5.28 -19.44
N ARG A 309 3.54 -4.84 -18.19
CA ARG A 309 3.98 -5.69 -17.09
C ARG A 309 3.05 -6.90 -16.93
N TYR A 310 3.63 -8.08 -16.79
CA TYR A 310 2.89 -9.34 -16.70
C TYR A 310 3.52 -10.25 -15.63
N TYR A 311 2.66 -10.84 -14.79
CA TYR A 311 3.01 -11.71 -13.68
C TYR A 311 2.49 -13.11 -13.99
N PRO A 312 3.34 -14.05 -14.45
CA PRO A 312 2.88 -15.33 -14.98
C PRO A 312 2.18 -16.25 -13.98
N TYR A 313 2.40 -16.03 -12.68
CA TYR A 313 1.85 -16.82 -11.59
C TYR A 313 0.74 -16.09 -10.82
N ASP A 314 0.15 -15.06 -11.43
CA ASP A 314 -0.95 -14.26 -10.86
C ASP A 314 -0.61 -13.72 -9.45
N ASN A 315 -1.20 -14.28 -8.41
CA ASN A 315 -1.08 -13.78 -7.03
C ASN A 315 0.19 -14.24 -6.32
N LEU A 316 0.97 -15.16 -6.90
CA LEU A 316 2.13 -15.75 -6.25
C LEU A 316 3.15 -14.67 -5.88
N ALA A 317 3.53 -14.60 -4.61
CA ALA A 317 4.49 -13.63 -4.09
C ALA A 317 4.09 -12.15 -4.27
N SER A 318 2.80 -11.82 -4.40
CA SER A 318 2.37 -10.44 -4.69
C SER A 318 2.87 -9.40 -3.69
N SER A 319 2.98 -9.75 -2.40
CA SER A 319 3.54 -8.88 -1.36
C SER A 319 5.05 -8.67 -1.46
N VAL A 320 5.77 -9.58 -2.13
CA VAL A 320 7.21 -9.45 -2.42
C VAL A 320 7.41 -8.67 -3.71
N LEU A 321 6.74 -9.08 -4.79
CA LEU A 321 6.88 -8.47 -6.11
C LEU A 321 6.36 -7.03 -6.11
N GLY A 322 5.18 -6.81 -5.53
CA GLY A 322 4.46 -5.55 -5.64
C GLY A 322 3.64 -5.45 -6.92
N TYR A 323 3.25 -4.22 -7.26
CA TYR A 323 2.52 -3.90 -8.48
C TYR A 323 2.97 -2.56 -9.05
N VAL A 324 2.63 -2.32 -10.31
CA VAL A 324 2.83 -1.02 -10.98
C VAL A 324 1.51 -0.27 -11.05
N SER A 325 1.56 1.06 -11.02
CA SER A 325 0.36 1.91 -11.10
C SER A 325 0.70 3.27 -11.70
N PRO A 326 -0.29 4.01 -12.25
CA PRO A 326 -0.06 5.37 -12.72
C PRO A 326 0.55 6.28 -11.64
N ILE A 327 1.30 7.28 -12.09
CA ILE A 327 1.91 8.27 -11.20
C ILE A 327 0.81 9.12 -10.55
N ALA A 328 0.84 9.24 -9.23
CA ALA A 328 -0.11 10.06 -8.50
C ALA A 328 0.19 11.53 -8.78
N ASN A 329 -0.86 12.36 -8.95
CA ASN A 329 -0.67 13.78 -9.25
C ASN A 329 0.15 14.54 -8.19
N SER A 330 0.08 14.11 -6.92
CA SER A 330 0.89 14.68 -5.84
C SER A 330 2.40 14.46 -6.02
N LEU A 331 2.79 13.45 -6.80
CA LEU A 331 4.18 13.10 -7.10
C LEU A 331 4.57 13.52 -8.53
N LYS A 332 3.71 14.26 -9.23
CA LYS A 332 3.91 14.65 -10.63
C LYS A 332 5.28 15.31 -10.84
N ASP A 333 5.54 16.38 -10.10
CA ASP A 333 6.75 17.19 -10.27
C ASP A 333 8.02 16.37 -9.98
N GLU A 334 7.97 15.46 -8.99
CA GLU A 334 9.09 14.57 -8.65
C GLU A 334 9.42 13.60 -9.80
N TYR A 335 8.41 12.96 -10.38
CA TYR A 335 8.61 12.00 -11.45
C TYR A 335 8.92 12.68 -12.80
N GLU A 336 8.38 13.86 -13.08
CA GLU A 336 8.76 14.66 -14.26
C GLU A 336 10.25 15.04 -14.21
N LEU A 337 10.77 15.41 -13.03
CA LEU A 337 12.20 15.68 -12.83
C LEU A 337 13.08 14.43 -13.07
N ARG A 338 12.54 13.24 -12.83
CA ARG A 338 13.18 11.94 -13.09
C ARG A 338 12.97 11.44 -14.53
N GLY A 339 12.37 12.27 -15.40
CA GLY A 339 12.19 11.98 -16.83
C GLY A 339 11.06 11.00 -17.15
N TYR A 340 10.04 10.91 -16.29
CA TYR A 340 8.81 10.15 -16.58
C TYR A 340 7.79 11.00 -17.32
N ASP A 341 7.02 10.37 -18.20
CA ASP A 341 5.78 10.95 -18.72
C ASP A 341 4.62 10.57 -17.80
N VAL A 342 4.27 11.48 -16.89
CA VAL A 342 3.22 11.30 -15.88
C VAL A 342 1.84 10.99 -16.44
N SER A 343 1.60 11.22 -17.74
CA SER A 343 0.33 10.91 -18.39
C SER A 343 0.22 9.46 -18.85
N THR A 344 1.34 8.76 -19.03
CA THR A 344 1.38 7.41 -19.62
C THR A 344 2.16 6.40 -18.80
N ASP A 345 3.10 6.85 -17.97
CA ASP A 345 4.07 5.97 -17.32
C ASP A 345 3.49 5.34 -16.06
N LEU A 346 3.78 4.04 -15.91
CA LEU A 346 3.52 3.29 -14.70
C LEU A 346 4.80 3.16 -13.88
N VAL A 347 4.66 3.22 -12.57
CA VAL A 347 5.77 3.11 -11.62
C VAL A 347 5.47 2.04 -10.61
N GLY A 348 6.51 1.34 -10.14
CA GLY A 348 6.40 0.41 -9.03
C GLY A 348 5.86 1.09 -7.77
N LYS A 349 4.82 0.53 -7.17
CA LYS A 349 4.14 1.09 -5.98
C LYS A 349 4.40 0.34 -4.68
N ALA A 350 4.80 -0.93 -4.77
CA ALA A 350 5.11 -1.75 -3.62
C ALA A 350 6.22 -2.76 -3.98
N GLY A 351 6.73 -3.46 -2.97
CA GLY A 351 7.63 -4.60 -3.15
C GLY A 351 8.91 -4.30 -3.91
N ILE A 352 9.40 -5.30 -4.64
CA ILE A 352 10.58 -5.20 -5.51
C ILE A 352 10.34 -4.22 -6.66
N GLU A 353 9.12 -4.14 -7.21
CA GLU A 353 8.78 -3.15 -8.25
C GLU A 353 9.09 -1.72 -7.80
N GLN A 354 8.77 -1.36 -6.55
CA GLN A 354 9.06 -0.04 -5.99
C GLN A 354 10.54 0.11 -5.63
N SER A 355 11.09 -0.88 -4.93
CA SER A 355 12.43 -0.78 -4.32
C SER A 355 13.54 -0.79 -5.38
N TYR A 356 13.28 -1.41 -6.53
CA TYR A 356 14.20 -1.48 -7.68
C TYR A 356 13.65 -0.74 -8.92
N GLU A 357 12.73 0.21 -8.76
CA GLU A 357 12.12 0.96 -9.88
C GLU A 357 13.16 1.55 -10.84
N ASP A 358 14.25 2.13 -10.31
CA ASP A 358 15.28 2.77 -11.13
C ASP A 358 16.08 1.77 -11.98
N MET A 359 16.24 0.52 -11.51
CA MET A 359 16.91 -0.55 -12.24
C MET A 359 15.94 -1.22 -13.22
N LEU A 360 14.71 -1.51 -12.77
CA LEU A 360 13.69 -2.21 -13.54
C LEU A 360 13.12 -1.35 -14.68
N LYS A 361 13.14 -0.02 -14.57
CA LYS A 361 12.63 0.86 -15.61
C LYS A 361 13.49 0.78 -16.88
N GLY A 362 12.84 0.47 -18.00
CA GLY A 362 13.47 0.57 -19.31
C GLY A 362 13.65 2.02 -19.77
N VAL A 363 14.67 2.24 -20.61
CA VAL A 363 14.92 3.53 -21.24
C VAL A 363 14.14 3.63 -22.53
N LYS A 364 13.20 4.58 -22.58
CA LYS A 364 12.35 4.80 -23.76
C LYS A 364 13.18 5.16 -24.99
N GLY A 365 12.78 4.58 -26.10
CA GLY A 365 13.27 4.94 -27.42
C GLY A 365 12.26 5.84 -28.13
N GLY A 366 12.42 5.96 -29.43
CA GLY A 366 11.40 6.59 -30.25
C GLY A 366 11.86 6.84 -31.67
N LYS A 367 10.89 7.12 -32.53
CA LYS A 367 11.12 7.40 -33.95
C LYS A 367 10.64 8.80 -34.25
N THR A 368 11.50 9.59 -34.89
CA THR A 368 11.10 10.83 -35.54
C THR A 368 10.73 10.49 -36.97
N VAL A 369 9.45 10.67 -37.32
CA VAL A 369 8.86 10.30 -38.59
C VAL A 369 8.29 11.51 -39.30
N LYS A 370 8.35 11.53 -40.63
CA LYS A 370 7.59 12.48 -41.45
C LYS A 370 6.22 11.89 -41.76
N VAL A 371 5.16 12.66 -41.59
CA VAL A 371 3.78 12.24 -41.87
C VAL A 371 3.15 13.08 -42.99
N ASN A 372 2.25 12.46 -43.75
CA ASN A 372 1.46 13.16 -44.76
C ASN A 372 0.24 13.88 -44.16
N SER A 373 -0.55 14.55 -45.01
CA SER A 373 -1.73 15.29 -44.57
C SER A 373 -2.84 14.43 -43.95
N GLN A 374 -2.78 13.11 -44.10
CA GLN A 374 -3.70 12.13 -43.51
C GLN A 374 -3.15 11.54 -42.20
N GLY A 375 -1.99 11.99 -41.71
CA GLY A 375 -1.34 11.49 -40.51
C GLY A 375 -0.55 10.19 -40.71
N ARG A 376 -0.40 9.71 -41.95
CA ARG A 376 0.36 8.48 -42.23
C ARG A 376 1.84 8.74 -42.30
N VAL A 377 2.63 7.85 -41.72
CA VAL A 377 4.10 7.87 -41.80
C VAL A 377 4.54 7.70 -43.27
N THR A 378 5.31 8.65 -43.78
CA THR A 378 5.91 8.62 -45.12
C THR A 378 7.41 8.33 -45.08
N GLU A 379 8.11 8.73 -44.02
CA GLU A 379 9.57 8.61 -43.91
C GLU A 379 10.01 8.51 -42.45
N ASN A 380 11.01 7.68 -42.14
CA ASN A 380 11.66 7.65 -40.83
C ASN A 380 12.90 8.54 -40.87
N LEU A 381 12.88 9.68 -40.18
CA LEU A 381 13.97 10.66 -40.17
C LEU A 381 15.06 10.29 -39.18
N PHE A 382 14.67 9.77 -38.01
CA PHE A 382 15.59 9.36 -36.94
C PHE A 382 14.93 8.27 -36.08
N SER A 383 15.74 7.36 -35.53
CA SER A 383 15.27 6.33 -34.61
C SER A 383 16.27 6.16 -33.48
N LEU A 384 15.77 6.22 -32.25
CA LEU A 384 16.49 5.83 -31.03
C LEU A 384 15.89 4.51 -30.55
N ALA A 385 16.72 3.48 -30.38
CA ALA A 385 16.27 2.20 -29.85
C ALA A 385 15.85 2.38 -28.38
N SER A 386 14.76 1.74 -27.98
CA SER A 386 14.45 1.54 -26.56
C SER A 386 15.38 0.46 -26.00
N TYR A 387 15.73 0.59 -24.71
CA TYR A 387 16.55 -0.39 -24.00
C TYR A 387 15.78 -0.93 -22.79
N PRO A 388 15.65 -2.26 -22.65
CA PRO A 388 14.99 -2.84 -21.48
C PRO A 388 15.68 -2.47 -20.18
N GLY A 389 14.93 -2.45 -19.08
CA GLY A 389 15.51 -2.29 -17.74
C GLY A 389 16.30 -3.52 -17.30
N ASP A 390 17.11 -3.37 -16.26
CA ASP A 390 17.92 -4.43 -15.67
C ASP A 390 17.05 -5.47 -14.95
N ASN A 391 17.44 -6.74 -15.03
CA ASN A 391 16.74 -7.85 -14.40
C ASN A 391 17.14 -7.98 -12.93
N VAL A 392 16.17 -8.34 -12.08
CA VAL A 392 16.38 -8.59 -10.64
C VAL A 392 16.12 -10.06 -10.35
N LYS A 393 17.14 -10.76 -9.85
CA LYS A 393 17.01 -12.14 -9.41
C LYS A 393 16.83 -12.18 -7.90
N LEU A 394 15.79 -12.89 -7.45
CA LEU A 394 15.44 -13.02 -6.05
C LEU A 394 16.10 -14.24 -5.41
N THR A 395 16.03 -14.31 -4.09
CA THR A 395 16.33 -15.49 -3.28
C THR A 395 15.12 -16.41 -3.11
N ILE A 396 13.93 -15.95 -3.51
CA ILE A 396 12.68 -16.70 -3.47
C ILE A 396 12.83 -18.00 -4.27
N ASP A 397 12.40 -19.12 -3.68
CA ASP A 397 12.12 -20.36 -4.39
C ASP A 397 10.62 -20.42 -4.68
N LYS A 398 10.23 -20.38 -5.96
CA LYS A 398 8.82 -20.36 -6.37
C LYS A 398 8.00 -21.50 -5.75
N ASN A 399 8.56 -22.71 -5.64
CA ASN A 399 7.81 -23.86 -5.12
C ASN A 399 7.60 -23.76 -3.60
N VAL A 400 8.62 -23.31 -2.88
CA VAL A 400 8.52 -23.09 -1.43
C VAL A 400 7.57 -21.92 -1.14
N GLN A 401 7.63 -20.85 -1.94
CA GLN A 401 6.70 -19.73 -1.88
C GLN A 401 5.26 -20.17 -2.12
N TYR A 402 5.01 -20.98 -3.16
CA TYR A 402 3.68 -21.49 -3.48
C TYR A 402 3.11 -22.32 -2.34
N ALA A 403 3.89 -23.30 -1.86
CA ALA A 403 3.46 -24.17 -0.77
C ALA A 403 3.15 -23.38 0.51
N THR A 404 4.00 -22.40 0.84
CA THR A 404 3.83 -21.54 2.02
C THR A 404 2.58 -20.66 1.90
N GLN A 405 2.39 -19.99 0.76
CA GLN A 405 1.27 -19.07 0.53
C GLN A 405 -0.07 -19.81 0.49
N GLU A 406 -0.16 -20.91 -0.24
CA GLU A 406 -1.41 -21.68 -0.36
C GLU A 406 -1.76 -22.41 0.94
N ALA A 407 -0.78 -22.97 1.65
CA ALA A 407 -1.03 -23.59 2.95
C ALA A 407 -1.47 -22.56 4.00
N LEU A 408 -0.92 -21.34 3.97
CA LEU A 408 -1.37 -20.25 4.84
C LEU A 408 -2.83 -19.89 4.58
N LYS A 409 -3.20 -19.71 3.31
CA LYS A 409 -4.58 -19.42 2.87
C LYS A 409 -5.56 -20.53 3.27
N ASP A 410 -5.21 -21.79 3.02
CA ASP A 410 -6.05 -22.93 3.37
C ASP A 410 -6.19 -23.08 4.90
N THR A 411 -5.11 -22.86 5.65
CA THR A 411 -5.13 -22.89 7.12
C THR A 411 -6.01 -21.79 7.69
N ILE A 412 -5.88 -20.56 7.19
CA ILE A 412 -6.75 -19.43 7.52
C ILE A 412 -8.23 -19.78 7.25
N ASN A 413 -8.54 -20.32 6.07
CA ASN A 413 -9.92 -20.69 5.73
C ASN A 413 -10.46 -21.81 6.62
N ASN A 414 -9.64 -22.80 6.97
CA ASN A 414 -10.03 -23.86 7.91
C ASN A 414 -10.29 -23.30 9.31
N ILE A 415 -9.43 -22.41 9.82
CA ILE A 415 -9.62 -21.75 11.14
C ILE A 415 -10.96 -21.00 11.17
N ARG A 416 -11.24 -20.21 10.13
CA ARG A 416 -12.45 -19.40 10.04
C ARG A 416 -13.75 -20.21 9.98
N THR A 417 -13.70 -21.42 9.41
CA THR A 417 -14.92 -22.17 9.04
C THR A 417 -15.14 -23.45 9.85
N LYS A 418 -14.09 -24.05 10.43
CA LYS A 418 -14.15 -25.39 11.03
C LYS A 418 -13.61 -25.47 12.45
N ILE A 419 -12.84 -24.48 12.91
CA ILE A 419 -12.15 -24.54 14.20
C ILE A 419 -12.90 -23.71 15.25
N THR A 420 -13.01 -24.28 16.45
CA THR A 420 -13.48 -23.59 17.66
C THR A 420 -12.53 -23.86 18.82
N ASP A 421 -12.43 -22.93 19.77
CA ASP A 421 -11.70 -23.17 21.02
C ASP A 421 -12.47 -24.09 21.99
N ASN A 422 -11.86 -24.40 23.13
CA ASN A 422 -12.45 -25.25 24.17
C ASN A 422 -13.73 -24.66 24.80
N THR A 423 -14.00 -23.37 24.56
CA THR A 423 -15.23 -22.68 24.97
C THR A 423 -16.31 -22.70 23.89
N GLY A 424 -16.03 -23.29 22.72
CA GLY A 424 -16.91 -23.30 21.55
C GLY A 424 -16.86 -22.02 20.73
N HIS A 425 -15.90 -21.12 20.98
CA HIS A 425 -15.75 -19.86 20.24
C HIS A 425 -15.09 -20.10 18.89
N SER A 426 -15.70 -19.60 17.80
CA SER A 426 -15.15 -19.65 16.45
C SER A 426 -14.25 -18.44 16.14
N PHE A 427 -13.41 -18.56 15.10
CA PHE A 427 -12.42 -17.55 14.71
C PHE A 427 -12.69 -16.92 13.33
N PRO A 428 -13.86 -16.31 13.10
CA PRO A 428 -14.30 -15.83 11.78
C PRO A 428 -13.42 -14.68 11.25
N ASN A 429 -12.80 -13.93 12.17
CA ASN A 429 -11.93 -12.80 11.89
C ASN A 429 -10.47 -13.18 11.59
N ALA A 430 -10.14 -14.48 11.57
CA ALA A 430 -8.82 -14.97 11.18
C ALA A 430 -8.56 -14.78 9.68
N THR A 431 -8.58 -13.53 9.20
CA THR A 431 -8.61 -13.14 7.79
C THR A 431 -7.24 -12.74 7.25
N ARG A 432 -6.22 -12.74 8.10
CA ARG A 432 -4.89 -12.18 7.83
C ARG A 432 -3.80 -13.06 8.40
N GLY A 433 -2.65 -13.06 7.75
CA GLY A 433 -1.49 -13.78 8.25
C GLY A 433 -0.24 -13.53 7.43
N ALA A 434 0.88 -13.99 7.94
CA ALA A 434 2.16 -13.98 7.25
C ALA A 434 2.92 -15.28 7.55
N ALA A 435 3.75 -15.70 6.60
CA ALA A 435 4.66 -16.81 6.79
C ALA A 435 5.98 -16.57 6.03
N LEU A 436 7.11 -16.89 6.66
CA LEU A 436 8.44 -16.72 6.10
C LEU A 436 9.24 -18.02 6.22
N VAL A 437 10.07 -18.28 5.20
CA VAL A 437 11.06 -19.36 5.18
C VAL A 437 12.41 -18.73 4.88
N VAL A 438 13.39 -18.97 5.74
CA VAL A 438 14.74 -18.38 5.66
C VAL A 438 15.77 -19.51 5.62
N ASP A 439 16.74 -19.40 4.72
CA ASP A 439 17.94 -20.24 4.75
C ASP A 439 18.86 -19.77 5.89
N VAL A 440 19.17 -20.70 6.79
CA VAL A 440 19.85 -20.38 8.04
C VAL A 440 21.35 -20.12 7.85
N HIS A 441 21.91 -20.40 6.67
CA HIS A 441 23.35 -20.27 6.42
C HIS A 441 23.74 -18.97 5.73
N ASN A 442 22.79 -18.24 5.17
CA ASN A 442 23.08 -17.05 4.36
C ASN A 442 22.08 -15.88 4.54
N GLY A 443 20.95 -16.08 5.21
CA GLY A 443 19.92 -15.04 5.36
C GLY A 443 19.04 -14.85 4.12
N ASN A 444 19.09 -15.76 3.15
CA ASN A 444 18.22 -15.75 2.00
C ASN A 444 16.77 -16.00 2.44
N ILE A 445 15.86 -15.15 1.99
CA ILE A 445 14.42 -15.43 2.15
C ILE A 445 13.97 -16.29 0.99
N LEU A 446 13.60 -17.54 1.27
CA LEU A 446 13.14 -18.51 0.27
C LEU A 446 11.64 -18.38 0.01
N ALA A 447 10.88 -17.94 1.01
CA ALA A 447 9.47 -17.61 0.87
C ALA A 447 9.08 -16.48 1.84
N MET A 448 8.24 -15.57 1.38
CA MET A 448 7.58 -14.54 2.18
C MET A 448 6.13 -14.39 1.68
N ALA A 449 5.20 -14.99 2.42
CA ALA A 449 3.78 -14.92 2.14
C ALA A 449 3.11 -13.92 3.09
N SER A 450 2.24 -13.08 2.55
CA SER A 450 1.34 -12.20 3.29
C SER A 450 -0.08 -12.42 2.75
N TYR A 451 -1.05 -12.56 3.66
CA TYR A 451 -2.45 -12.80 3.32
C TYR A 451 -3.35 -11.74 3.99
N PRO A 452 -4.36 -11.18 3.31
CA PRO A 452 -4.78 -11.48 1.92
C PRO A 452 -3.76 -11.06 0.85
N ASP A 453 -3.64 -11.86 -0.20
CA ASP A 453 -2.85 -11.55 -1.39
C ASP A 453 -3.70 -10.78 -2.44
N TYR A 454 -3.09 -10.45 -3.58
CA TYR A 454 -3.74 -9.77 -4.70
C TYR A 454 -3.08 -10.15 -6.01
N ASN A 455 -3.79 -10.01 -7.14
CA ASN A 455 -3.22 -10.24 -8.47
C ASN A 455 -2.58 -8.93 -8.99
N PRO A 456 -1.25 -8.82 -9.16
CA PRO A 456 -0.64 -7.60 -9.66
C PRO A 456 -1.00 -7.27 -11.14
N ASN A 457 -1.43 -8.26 -11.92
CA ASN A 457 -1.80 -8.07 -13.33
C ASN A 457 -2.95 -7.07 -13.52
N ILE A 458 -3.88 -6.97 -12.56
CA ILE A 458 -5.04 -6.07 -12.66
C ILE A 458 -4.67 -4.57 -12.59
N PHE A 459 -3.45 -4.26 -12.11
CA PHE A 459 -2.94 -2.88 -12.02
C PHE A 459 -2.01 -2.53 -13.18
N ALA A 460 -1.55 -3.53 -13.94
CA ALA A 460 -0.59 -3.34 -15.02
C ALA A 460 -1.19 -2.68 -16.26
N ILE A 461 -2.51 -2.76 -16.45
CA ILE A 461 -3.22 -2.12 -17.57
C ILE A 461 -4.17 -1.06 -17.01
N PRO A 462 -3.96 0.23 -17.34
CA PRO A 462 -4.89 1.30 -16.96
C PRO A 462 -6.33 1.02 -17.38
N GLY A 463 -7.28 1.40 -16.53
CA GLY A 463 -8.72 1.30 -16.82
C GLY A 463 -9.35 -0.08 -16.65
N GLN A 464 -8.59 -1.13 -16.30
CA GLN A 464 -9.14 -2.48 -16.12
C GLN A 464 -9.81 -2.76 -14.77
N LEU A 465 -9.53 -1.94 -13.75
CA LEU A 465 -10.15 -2.11 -12.43
C LEU A 465 -11.66 -1.89 -12.49
N THR A 466 -12.41 -2.90 -12.06
CA THR A 466 -13.85 -2.76 -11.79
C THR A 466 -14.09 -1.79 -10.62
N LYS A 467 -15.33 -1.30 -10.50
CA LYS A 467 -15.69 -0.42 -9.38
C LYS A 467 -15.47 -1.14 -8.03
N GLU A 468 -15.84 -2.41 -7.97
CA GLU A 468 -15.73 -3.26 -6.79
C GLU A 468 -14.27 -3.51 -6.41
N GLU A 469 -13.39 -3.81 -7.37
CA GLU A 469 -11.94 -3.95 -7.12
C GLU A 469 -11.33 -2.64 -6.65
N TYR A 470 -11.71 -1.53 -7.28
CA TYR A 470 -11.23 -0.21 -6.88
C TYR A 470 -11.62 0.13 -5.42
N GLU A 471 -12.88 -0.13 -5.05
CA GLU A 471 -13.37 0.01 -3.68
C GLU A 471 -12.63 -0.94 -2.73
N GLN A 472 -12.41 -2.20 -3.10
CA GLN A 472 -11.68 -3.17 -2.28
C GLN A 472 -10.23 -2.74 -1.98
N TYR A 473 -9.49 -2.27 -2.99
CA TYR A 473 -8.05 -2.07 -2.87
C TYR A 473 -7.64 -0.67 -2.41
N PHE A 474 -8.32 0.36 -2.91
CA PHE A 474 -7.93 1.74 -2.66
C PHE A 474 -8.85 2.47 -1.69
N ASN A 475 -10.05 1.95 -1.48
CA ASN A 475 -11.11 2.75 -0.90
C ASN A 475 -12.20 1.94 -0.17
N PRO A 476 -11.82 1.14 0.83
CA PRO A 476 -12.71 0.13 1.40
C PRO A 476 -13.89 0.76 2.14
N ASN A 477 -15.09 0.24 1.90
CA ASN A 477 -16.30 0.65 2.60
C ASN A 477 -16.36 0.02 4.01
N LEU A 478 -15.70 0.66 4.99
CA LEU A 478 -15.66 0.19 6.38
C LEU A 478 -17.04 0.22 7.06
N GLU A 479 -17.94 1.09 6.63
CA GLU A 479 -19.31 1.16 7.14
C GLU A 479 -20.08 -0.13 6.78
N GLU A 480 -20.03 -0.54 5.51
CA GLU A 480 -20.63 -1.79 5.03
C GLU A 480 -19.96 -3.04 5.62
N PHE A 481 -18.63 -3.00 5.75
CA PHE A 481 -17.88 -4.07 6.41
C PHE A 481 -18.31 -4.25 7.88
N GLY A 482 -18.48 -3.17 8.63
CA GLY A 482 -18.92 -3.24 10.03
C GLY A 482 -20.40 -3.56 10.20
N GLN A 483 -21.26 -3.24 9.22
CA GLN A 483 -22.70 -3.54 9.25
C GLN A 483 -23.05 -4.97 8.82
N THR A 484 -22.13 -5.69 8.16
CA THR A 484 -22.30 -7.11 7.87
C THR A 484 -22.10 -7.93 9.15
N GLU A 485 -23.09 -7.85 10.07
CA GLU A 485 -23.13 -8.51 11.39
C GLU A 485 -22.86 -10.03 11.34
N SER A 486 -22.93 -10.66 10.17
CA SER A 486 -22.64 -12.07 9.96
C SER A 486 -21.15 -12.45 10.01
N LYS A 487 -20.21 -11.49 10.02
CA LYS A 487 -18.77 -11.79 9.97
C LYS A 487 -18.04 -11.75 11.31
N LEU A 488 -18.65 -11.22 12.38
CA LEU A 488 -18.03 -11.15 13.70
C LEU A 488 -19.00 -11.62 14.81
N PRO A 489 -19.44 -12.89 14.81
CA PRO A 489 -20.26 -13.45 15.88
C PRO A 489 -19.64 -13.20 17.26
N GLY A 490 -20.43 -12.61 18.17
CA GLY A 490 -20.04 -12.35 19.55
C GLY A 490 -19.45 -10.96 19.84
N VAL A 491 -19.37 -10.07 18.84
CA VAL A 491 -18.95 -8.68 19.05
C VAL A 491 -20.00 -7.90 19.84
N LYS A 492 -19.57 -7.20 20.89
CA LYS A 492 -20.45 -6.41 21.77
C LYS A 492 -20.45 -4.91 21.44
N LYS A 493 -19.57 -4.49 20.53
CA LYS A 493 -19.32 -3.10 20.17
C LYS A 493 -20.15 -2.65 18.98
N THR A 494 -20.60 -1.40 19.03
CA THR A 494 -21.32 -0.76 17.93
C THR A 494 -20.40 -0.42 16.76
N LEU A 495 -20.97 -0.15 15.58
CA LEU A 495 -20.22 0.30 14.40
C LEU A 495 -19.36 1.54 14.69
N ASP A 496 -19.88 2.50 15.45
CA ASP A 496 -19.16 3.73 15.83
C ASP A 496 -18.00 3.45 16.79
N GLU A 497 -18.08 2.39 17.59
CA GLU A 497 -16.99 1.96 18.47
C GLU A 497 -15.93 1.16 17.72
N LEU A 498 -16.32 0.31 16.75
CA LEU A 498 -15.39 -0.53 15.96
C LEU A 498 -14.67 0.28 14.90
N PHE A 499 -15.40 1.15 14.20
CA PHE A 499 -14.89 2.00 13.13
C PHE A 499 -15.26 3.45 13.43
N PRO A 500 -14.58 4.13 14.37
CA PRO A 500 -14.89 5.51 14.70
C PRO A 500 -14.66 6.44 13.49
N LYS A 501 -15.43 7.52 13.42
CA LYS A 501 -15.24 8.57 12.41
C LYS A 501 -14.13 9.52 12.86
N SER A 502 -13.24 9.86 11.94
CA SER A 502 -12.26 10.93 12.08
C SER A 502 -12.94 12.31 12.15
N SER A 503 -12.16 13.37 12.42
CA SER A 503 -12.65 14.76 12.36
C SER A 503 -13.29 15.12 11.01
N ASN A 504 -12.90 14.44 9.94
CA ASN A 504 -13.38 14.67 8.58
C ASN A 504 -14.54 13.72 8.21
N GLY A 505 -15.09 12.99 9.18
CA GLY A 505 -16.24 12.10 9.02
C GLY A 505 -15.95 10.73 8.39
N VAL A 506 -14.69 10.44 8.05
CA VAL A 506 -14.25 9.17 7.45
C VAL A 506 -14.05 8.11 8.54
N ARG A 507 -14.60 6.90 8.33
CA ARG A 507 -14.42 5.74 9.22
C ARG A 507 -12.94 5.30 9.25
N GLU A 508 -12.44 4.93 10.42
CA GLU A 508 -11.07 4.42 10.61
C GLU A 508 -11.05 3.01 11.19
N ASP A 509 -10.18 2.14 10.68
CA ASP A 509 -9.95 0.80 11.21
C ASP A 509 -8.89 0.79 12.32
N LYS A 510 -9.26 1.30 13.50
CA LYS A 510 -8.33 1.45 14.64
C LYS A 510 -7.88 0.15 15.27
N TYR A 511 -8.68 -0.90 15.15
CA TYR A 511 -8.41 -2.19 15.79
C TYR A 511 -7.82 -3.20 14.82
N ASP A 512 -7.46 -2.79 13.60
CA ASP A 512 -6.98 -3.67 12.54
C ASP A 512 -7.92 -4.88 12.42
N LEU A 513 -9.17 -4.64 11.99
CA LEU A 513 -10.19 -5.64 11.72
C LEU A 513 -10.34 -5.89 10.22
N TYR A 514 -10.05 -4.87 9.42
CA TYR A 514 -10.20 -4.96 7.98
C TYR A 514 -8.98 -5.65 7.36
N PRO A 515 -9.16 -6.71 6.55
CA PRO A 515 -8.05 -7.39 5.88
C PRO A 515 -7.48 -6.50 4.76
N LYS A 516 -6.19 -6.18 4.81
CA LYS A 516 -5.54 -5.19 3.92
C LYS A 516 -4.58 -5.87 2.94
N PRO A 517 -4.94 -6.05 1.65
CA PRO A 517 -4.09 -6.75 0.68
C PRO A 517 -2.74 -6.09 0.41
N PHE A 518 -2.66 -4.75 0.46
CA PHE A 518 -1.41 -4.02 0.26
C PHE A 518 -0.54 -3.88 1.51
N TYR A 519 -1.05 -4.29 2.67
CA TYR A 519 -0.28 -4.27 3.91
C TYR A 519 0.53 -5.56 4.00
N ASN A 520 1.86 -5.46 3.92
CA ASN A 520 2.73 -6.61 4.05
C ASN A 520 2.83 -7.01 5.54
N TYR A 521 2.01 -7.98 5.96
CA TYR A 521 1.99 -8.45 7.34
C TYR A 521 3.33 -9.09 7.76
N ALA A 522 4.15 -9.55 6.81
CA ALA A 522 5.46 -10.15 7.11
C ALA A 522 6.50 -9.11 7.59
N THR A 523 6.50 -7.90 7.00
CA THR A 523 7.48 -6.85 7.30
C THR A 523 6.91 -5.70 8.13
N LEU A 524 5.60 -5.47 8.11
CA LEU A 524 4.97 -4.33 8.78
C LEU A 524 4.20 -4.72 10.05
N GLY A 525 3.65 -5.93 10.09
CA GLY A 525 2.72 -6.36 11.12
C GLY A 525 3.40 -6.69 12.46
N ALA A 526 3.52 -5.72 13.36
CA ALA A 526 4.07 -5.96 14.69
C ALA A 526 3.11 -6.77 15.58
N ILE A 527 3.61 -7.82 16.22
CA ILE A 527 2.82 -8.72 17.06
C ILE A 527 3.50 -9.02 18.40
N PRO A 528 2.73 -9.20 19.49
CA PRO A 528 3.28 -9.83 20.68
C PRO A 528 3.71 -11.27 20.34
N PRO A 529 4.95 -11.69 20.67
CA PRO A 529 5.44 -13.01 20.29
C PRO A 529 4.81 -14.13 21.13
N GLY A 530 4.48 -13.86 22.41
CA GLY A 530 4.08 -14.88 23.36
C GLY A 530 5.15 -15.98 23.48
N SER A 531 4.70 -17.23 23.59
CA SER A 531 5.57 -18.37 23.94
C SER A 531 6.70 -18.67 22.95
N ILE A 532 6.70 -18.12 21.73
CA ILE A 532 7.82 -18.27 20.77
C ILE A 532 9.08 -17.50 21.20
N PHE A 533 8.96 -16.60 22.19
CA PHE A 533 10.09 -15.85 22.78
C PHE A 533 10.88 -16.66 23.82
N LYS A 534 10.26 -17.68 24.42
CA LYS A 534 10.86 -18.51 25.49
C LYS A 534 12.22 -19.14 25.13
N PRO A 535 12.50 -19.57 23.89
CA PRO A 535 13.82 -20.07 23.54
C PRO A 535 14.93 -19.01 23.71
N VAL A 536 14.68 -17.71 23.43
CA VAL A 536 15.65 -16.64 23.73
C VAL A 536 15.88 -16.52 25.23
N THR A 537 14.82 -16.58 26.04
CA THR A 537 14.92 -16.58 27.50
C THR A 537 15.73 -17.78 28.00
N ALA A 538 15.53 -18.97 27.41
CA ALA A 538 16.30 -20.17 27.74
C ALA A 538 17.79 -19.99 27.42
N VAL A 539 18.11 -19.49 26.21
CA VAL A 539 19.50 -19.19 25.82
C VAL A 539 20.13 -18.20 26.79
N ALA A 540 19.46 -17.08 27.07
CA ALA A 540 19.96 -16.07 28.00
C ALA A 540 20.27 -16.68 29.38
N ALA A 541 19.35 -17.48 29.93
CA ALA A 541 19.52 -18.09 31.24
C ALA A 541 20.70 -19.10 31.30
N LEU A 542 20.85 -19.93 30.26
CA LEU A 542 21.92 -20.92 30.17
C LEU A 542 23.29 -20.28 29.91
N GLU A 543 23.36 -19.25 29.06
CA GLU A 543 24.61 -18.57 28.73
C GLU A 543 25.13 -17.74 29.90
N GLU A 544 24.26 -17.00 30.59
CA GLU A 544 24.57 -16.28 31.83
C GLU A 544 24.84 -17.23 33.01
N GLY A 545 24.54 -18.53 32.87
CA GLY A 545 24.81 -19.54 33.89
C GLY A 545 23.90 -19.45 35.12
N VAL A 546 22.70 -18.86 34.98
CA VAL A 546 21.73 -18.76 36.08
C VAL A 546 20.92 -20.06 36.27
N VAL A 547 21.06 -20.99 35.32
CA VAL A 547 20.50 -22.34 35.35
C VAL A 547 21.40 -23.29 34.55
N GLY A 548 21.52 -24.54 35.00
CA GLY A 548 22.16 -25.61 34.21
C GLY A 548 21.18 -26.32 33.25
N PRO A 549 21.66 -26.96 32.16
CA PRO A 549 20.78 -27.68 31.22
C PRO A 549 19.87 -28.74 31.86
N ASN A 550 20.37 -29.42 32.90
CA ASN A 550 19.66 -30.50 33.61
C ASN A 550 19.08 -30.04 34.97
N GLU A 551 19.16 -28.74 35.28
CA GLU A 551 18.66 -28.22 36.54
C GLU A 551 17.13 -28.10 36.49
N THR A 552 16.45 -28.68 37.47
CA THR A 552 14.99 -28.66 37.54
C THR A 552 14.48 -27.57 38.47
N VAL A 553 13.49 -26.81 38.00
CA VAL A 553 12.64 -25.93 38.82
C VAL A 553 11.33 -26.65 39.13
N ASN A 554 10.87 -26.60 40.39
CA ASN A 554 9.59 -27.18 40.76
C ASN A 554 8.43 -26.24 40.38
N ALA A 555 7.83 -26.46 39.22
CA ALA A 555 6.77 -25.62 38.67
C ALA A 555 5.40 -25.97 39.27
N THR A 556 4.97 -25.20 40.27
CA THR A 556 3.74 -25.42 41.06
C THR A 556 2.46 -24.89 40.41
N GLY A 557 2.55 -24.23 39.26
CA GLY A 557 1.42 -23.67 38.51
C GLY A 557 1.12 -22.20 38.79
N ILE A 558 1.27 -21.73 40.03
CA ILE A 558 1.18 -20.29 40.39
C ILE A 558 2.56 -19.79 40.83
N PHE A 559 3.05 -18.74 40.20
CA PHE A 559 4.33 -18.13 40.56
C PHE A 559 4.15 -17.10 41.68
N ASN A 560 4.22 -17.58 42.92
CA ASN A 560 4.18 -16.77 44.14
C ASN A 560 5.48 -16.91 44.97
N VAL A 561 6.56 -17.30 44.28
CA VAL A 561 7.91 -17.40 44.82
C VAL A 561 8.58 -16.01 44.77
N HIS A 562 9.47 -15.71 45.72
CA HIS A 562 10.12 -14.39 45.91
C HIS A 562 9.20 -13.23 46.37
N PRO A 563 8.41 -13.41 47.45
CA PRO A 563 7.51 -12.37 47.97
C PRO A 563 8.24 -11.13 48.53
N ASP A 564 9.54 -11.24 48.79
CA ASP A 564 10.44 -10.16 49.17
C ASP A 564 10.73 -9.19 48.01
N VAL A 565 10.66 -9.68 46.77
CA VAL A 565 10.87 -8.89 45.55
C VAL A 565 9.56 -8.41 44.95
N PHE A 566 8.56 -9.29 44.83
CA PHE A 566 7.31 -8.99 44.15
C PHE A 566 6.13 -8.64 45.08
N GLY A 567 6.29 -8.86 46.38
CA GLY A 567 5.20 -8.77 47.34
C GLY A 567 4.32 -10.04 47.35
N LYS A 568 3.56 -10.22 48.44
CA LYS A 568 2.75 -11.43 48.68
C LYS A 568 1.56 -11.62 47.74
N SER A 569 1.15 -10.56 47.03
CA SER A 569 0.00 -10.58 46.13
C SER A 569 0.38 -10.87 44.68
N PHE A 570 1.67 -10.93 44.36
CA PHE A 570 2.13 -11.25 43.01
C PHE A 570 2.04 -12.76 42.79
N ALA A 571 1.19 -13.17 41.85
CA ALA A 571 0.84 -14.56 41.62
C ALA A 571 0.48 -14.87 40.16
N PRO A 572 1.32 -14.52 39.16
CA PRO A 572 1.03 -14.89 37.77
C PRO A 572 0.93 -16.40 37.59
N GLN A 573 0.03 -16.82 36.71
CA GLN A 573 -0.34 -18.23 36.54
C GLN A 573 0.34 -18.83 35.31
N CYS A 574 0.63 -20.13 35.38
CA CYS A 574 0.94 -20.97 34.24
C CYS A 574 -0.34 -21.48 33.60
N TRP A 575 -0.34 -21.66 32.28
CA TRP A 575 -1.53 -22.06 31.52
C TRP A 575 -2.20 -23.34 32.08
N ILE A 576 -1.41 -24.33 32.51
CA ILE A 576 -1.94 -25.57 33.11
C ILE A 576 -2.76 -25.33 34.39
N TYR A 577 -2.43 -24.29 35.16
CA TYR A 577 -3.18 -23.92 36.35
C TYR A 577 -4.52 -23.27 35.98
N THR A 578 -4.51 -22.42 34.94
CA THR A 578 -5.73 -21.80 34.41
C THR A 578 -6.67 -22.86 33.80
N ASP A 579 -6.13 -23.84 33.09
CA ASP A 579 -6.92 -24.85 32.38
C ASP A 579 -7.44 -25.99 33.29
N SER A 580 -6.65 -26.38 34.30
CA SER A 580 -6.93 -27.60 35.07
C SER A 580 -6.60 -27.51 36.55
N HIS A 581 -6.20 -26.33 37.05
CA HIS A 581 -5.61 -26.16 38.40
C HIS A 581 -4.41 -27.10 38.65
N GLY A 582 -3.72 -27.52 37.58
CA GLY A 582 -2.60 -28.45 37.62
C GLY A 582 -1.23 -27.80 37.78
N SER A 583 -0.19 -28.63 37.71
CA SER A 583 1.22 -28.22 37.81
C SER A 583 2.11 -29.09 36.91
N HIS A 584 3.25 -28.57 36.44
CA HIS A 584 4.21 -29.35 35.64
C HIS A 584 5.24 -30.09 36.50
N GLY A 585 5.30 -29.80 37.80
CA GLY A 585 6.24 -30.40 38.75
C GLY A 585 7.70 -30.08 38.43
N PRO A 586 8.65 -30.96 38.77
CA PRO A 586 10.05 -30.81 38.38
C PRO A 586 10.19 -30.64 36.86
N THR A 587 10.75 -29.51 36.45
CA THR A 587 10.83 -29.06 35.06
C THR A 587 12.22 -28.50 34.79
N ASP A 588 12.96 -29.11 33.87
CA ASP A 588 14.20 -28.57 33.29
C ASP A 588 13.89 -27.74 32.04
N VAL A 589 14.92 -27.19 31.39
CA VAL A 589 14.75 -26.33 30.21
C VAL A 589 14.12 -27.06 29.01
N GLU A 590 14.46 -28.33 28.80
CA GLU A 590 13.94 -29.15 27.70
C GLU A 590 12.44 -29.37 27.87
N LYS A 591 12.02 -29.84 29.06
CA LYS A 591 10.61 -30.00 29.41
C LYS A 591 9.88 -28.66 29.42
N ALA A 592 10.51 -27.60 29.92
CA ALA A 592 9.90 -26.26 29.93
C ALA A 592 9.53 -25.78 28.52
N LEU A 593 10.39 -26.03 27.53
CA LEU A 593 10.13 -25.72 26.13
C LEU A 593 9.07 -26.65 25.53
N GLN A 594 9.16 -27.96 25.79
CA GLN A 594 8.20 -28.99 25.35
C GLN A 594 6.76 -28.64 25.75
N VAL A 595 6.51 -28.44 27.05
CA VAL A 595 5.15 -28.16 27.59
C VAL A 595 4.87 -26.66 27.73
N SER A 596 5.75 -25.81 27.23
CA SER A 596 5.59 -24.34 27.26
C SER A 596 5.34 -23.78 28.68
N CYS A 597 6.09 -24.23 29.69
CA CYS A 597 5.86 -23.91 31.11
C CYS A 597 6.15 -22.43 31.46
N ASN A 598 5.11 -21.60 31.65
CA ASN A 598 5.30 -20.18 32.01
C ASN A 598 6.04 -20.01 33.33
N PHE A 599 5.73 -20.85 34.35
CA PHE A 599 6.37 -20.75 35.68
C PHE A 599 7.89 -20.84 35.58
N TYR A 600 8.41 -21.78 34.78
CA TYR A 600 9.86 -21.94 34.61
C TYR A 600 10.49 -20.66 34.04
N PHE A 601 9.86 -20.05 33.04
CA PHE A 601 10.38 -18.84 32.41
C PHE A 601 10.19 -17.58 33.26
N TYR A 602 9.16 -17.53 34.13
CA TYR A 602 9.05 -16.50 35.16
C TYR A 602 10.24 -16.56 36.12
N GLU A 603 10.60 -17.77 36.58
CA GLU A 603 11.78 -17.99 37.40
C GLU A 603 13.07 -17.59 36.66
N MET A 604 13.21 -17.91 35.38
CA MET A 604 14.38 -17.49 34.59
C MET A 604 14.49 -15.97 34.47
N GLY A 605 13.37 -15.27 34.24
CA GLY A 605 13.35 -13.80 34.22
C GLY A 605 13.83 -13.19 35.54
N TYR A 606 13.37 -13.73 36.68
CA TYR A 606 13.84 -13.33 38.01
C TYR A 606 15.32 -13.63 38.23
N ARG A 607 15.78 -14.83 37.90
CA ARG A 607 17.18 -15.24 38.09
C ARG A 607 18.14 -14.43 37.23
N LEU A 608 17.76 -14.09 36.01
CA LEU A 608 18.53 -13.20 35.13
C LEU A 608 18.69 -11.80 35.75
N TYR A 609 17.61 -11.24 36.29
CA TYR A 609 17.63 -9.96 37.01
C TYR A 609 18.57 -10.02 38.23
N GLU A 610 18.39 -10.99 39.11
CA GLU A 610 19.22 -11.17 40.31
C GLU A 610 20.70 -11.37 39.97
N HIS A 611 20.99 -12.19 38.95
CA HIS A 611 22.35 -12.46 38.52
C HIS A 611 23.01 -11.19 37.98
N ALA A 612 22.33 -10.45 37.10
CA ALA A 612 22.85 -9.21 36.54
C ALA A 612 23.10 -8.16 37.63
N LEU A 613 22.24 -8.09 38.65
CA LEU A 613 22.40 -7.18 39.79
C LEU A 613 23.62 -7.53 40.66
N LYS A 614 23.92 -8.83 40.83
CA LYS A 614 25.04 -9.32 41.65
C LYS A 614 26.39 -9.26 40.93
N THR A 615 26.41 -9.39 39.62
CA THR A 615 27.64 -9.54 38.82
C THR A 615 28.11 -8.25 38.17
N THR A 616 27.24 -7.25 38.02
CA THR A 616 27.63 -5.96 37.43
C THR A 616 28.58 -5.17 38.34
N ASN A 617 29.51 -4.43 37.72
CA ASN A 617 30.37 -3.48 38.43
C ASN A 617 29.69 -2.12 38.70
N LEU A 618 28.49 -1.93 38.14
CA LEU A 618 27.68 -0.73 38.36
C LEU A 618 27.15 -0.69 39.80
N LYS A 619 26.71 0.49 40.26
CA LYS A 619 26.19 0.68 41.62
C LYS A 619 24.88 1.45 41.61
N GLY A 620 24.08 1.25 42.66
CA GLY A 620 22.83 1.98 42.85
C GLY A 620 21.85 1.77 41.69
N VAL A 621 21.25 2.86 41.24
CA VAL A 621 20.21 2.83 40.19
C VAL A 621 20.75 2.33 38.84
N ASP A 622 22.01 2.60 38.52
CA ASP A 622 22.62 2.14 37.26
C ASP A 622 22.75 0.61 37.23
N ALA A 623 23.06 -0.02 38.38
CA ALA A 623 23.07 -1.48 38.51
C ALA A 623 21.67 -2.08 38.35
N GLN A 624 20.65 -1.41 38.90
CA GLN A 624 19.27 -1.85 38.81
C GLN A 624 18.76 -1.78 37.37
N ILE A 625 19.01 -0.69 36.65
CA ILE A 625 18.62 -0.55 35.24
C ILE A 625 19.31 -1.61 34.38
N TYR A 626 20.61 -1.80 34.60
CA TYR A 626 21.35 -2.87 33.93
C TYR A 626 20.74 -4.26 34.21
N ALA A 627 20.25 -4.51 35.42
CA ALA A 627 19.57 -5.77 35.74
C ALA A 627 18.19 -5.91 35.07
N LEU A 628 17.41 -4.82 35.01
CA LEU A 628 16.11 -4.80 34.32
C LEU A 628 16.25 -5.05 32.82
N ASP A 629 17.35 -4.63 32.20
CA ASP A 629 17.63 -4.83 30.78
C ASP A 629 18.33 -6.18 30.48
N SER A 630 18.43 -7.08 31.46
CA SER A 630 19.15 -8.36 31.33
C SER A 630 18.70 -9.21 30.14
N LEU A 631 17.39 -9.31 29.92
CA LEU A 631 16.83 -10.06 28.81
C LEU A 631 16.89 -9.29 27.48
N ALA A 632 16.74 -7.96 27.52
CA ALA A 632 16.77 -7.10 26.35
C ALA A 632 18.09 -7.24 25.58
N ARG A 633 19.22 -7.28 26.30
CA ARG A 633 20.56 -7.45 25.72
C ARG A 633 20.71 -8.73 24.90
N TRP A 634 20.03 -9.80 25.28
CA TRP A 634 20.03 -11.05 24.51
C TRP A 634 19.08 -10.96 23.33
N ALA A 635 17.87 -10.43 23.52
CA ALA A 635 16.91 -10.24 22.43
C ALA A 635 17.48 -9.40 21.27
N TRP A 636 18.16 -8.28 21.57
CA TRP A 636 18.80 -7.45 20.55
C TRP A 636 19.91 -8.16 19.78
N LYS A 637 20.68 -9.06 20.42
CA LYS A 637 21.67 -9.91 19.74
C LYS A 637 21.01 -10.90 18.77
N PHE A 638 19.78 -11.33 19.04
CA PHE A 638 18.99 -12.17 18.14
C PHE A 638 18.19 -11.39 17.08
N GLY A 639 18.30 -10.05 17.02
CA GLY A 639 17.54 -9.22 16.06
C GLY A 639 16.12 -8.85 16.51
N LEU A 640 15.78 -9.14 17.77
CA LEU A 640 14.45 -8.85 18.32
C LEU A 640 14.42 -7.45 18.93
N GLY A 641 13.92 -6.50 18.14
CA GLY A 641 13.84 -5.08 18.48
C GLY A 641 15.21 -4.41 18.50
N HIS A 642 15.26 -3.19 19.03
CA HIS A 642 16.46 -2.36 19.01
C HIS A 642 16.77 -1.74 20.37
N ASP A 643 18.06 -1.54 20.65
CA ASP A 643 18.50 -0.82 21.85
C ASP A 643 18.17 0.67 21.69
N PRO A 644 17.27 1.24 22.51
CA PRO A 644 16.88 2.65 22.38
C PRO A 644 18.03 3.64 22.61
N ASN A 645 19.17 3.19 23.12
CA ASN A 645 20.39 3.99 23.29
C ASN A 645 21.41 3.80 22.15
N SER A 646 21.18 2.86 21.23
CA SER A 646 22.06 2.60 20.09
C SER A 646 21.69 3.45 18.88
N GLN A 647 22.71 3.85 18.11
CA GLN A 647 22.56 4.49 16.79
C GLN A 647 22.60 3.47 15.64
N SER A 648 22.66 2.16 15.92
CA SER A 648 22.65 1.14 14.88
C SER A 648 21.33 1.15 14.10
N ASP A 649 21.39 0.71 12.85
CA ASP A 649 20.22 0.53 12.01
C ASP A 649 19.28 -0.53 12.64
N PRO A 650 18.02 -0.20 12.95
CA PRO A 650 17.07 -1.13 13.56
C PRO A 650 16.42 -2.08 12.54
N THR A 651 16.74 -1.97 11.25
CA THR A 651 16.20 -2.84 10.20
C THR A 651 16.82 -4.23 10.22
N THR A 652 16.11 -5.22 9.70
CA THR A 652 16.65 -6.56 9.39
C THR A 652 17.52 -6.55 8.12
N GLY A 653 17.51 -5.43 7.39
CA GLY A 653 18.28 -5.21 6.18
C GLY A 653 17.55 -5.54 4.88
N ILE A 654 16.28 -5.91 4.97
CA ILE A 654 15.40 -6.24 3.85
C ILE A 654 15.22 -5.06 2.88
N GLU A 655 15.09 -5.34 1.59
CA GLU A 655 15.06 -4.31 0.53
C GLU A 655 13.70 -3.59 0.41
N ILE A 656 12.64 -4.20 0.94
CA ILE A 656 11.26 -3.67 0.88
C ILE A 656 10.91 -2.96 2.20
N PRO A 657 9.88 -2.10 2.23
CA PRO A 657 9.52 -1.37 3.46
C PRO A 657 9.28 -2.27 4.68
N GLU A 658 9.88 -1.89 5.80
CA GLU A 658 9.88 -2.61 7.07
C GLU A 658 9.41 -1.73 8.22
N ASN A 659 8.66 -2.32 9.15
CA ASN A 659 8.34 -1.67 10.42
C ASN A 659 9.44 -1.96 11.45
N THR A 660 10.19 -0.93 11.81
CA THR A 660 11.30 -0.99 12.76
C THR A 660 10.89 -0.73 14.21
N SER A 661 9.57 -0.65 14.50
CA SER A 661 9.08 -0.38 15.85
C SER A 661 9.20 -1.56 16.82
N GLY A 662 9.69 -2.72 16.38
CA GLY A 662 9.82 -3.91 17.22
C GLY A 662 10.57 -3.62 18.52
N GLN A 663 10.07 -4.14 19.63
CA GLN A 663 10.54 -3.82 20.97
C GLN A 663 10.51 -5.05 21.87
N VAL A 664 11.60 -5.26 22.60
CA VAL A 664 11.64 -6.08 23.82
C VAL A 664 11.54 -5.18 25.06
N TYR A 665 10.96 -5.69 26.15
CA TYR A 665 11.01 -5.00 27.45
C TYR A 665 12.43 -4.56 27.77
N ASN A 666 12.56 -3.27 28.02
CA ASN A 666 13.72 -2.61 28.58
C ASN A 666 13.22 -1.45 29.43
N PHE A 667 14.05 -0.99 30.35
CA PHE A 667 13.74 0.05 31.31
C PHE A 667 13.26 1.35 30.63
N GLN A 668 13.95 1.81 29.60
CA GLN A 668 13.67 3.09 28.95
C GLN A 668 12.32 3.08 28.24
N SER A 669 12.06 2.06 27.41
CA SER A 669 10.80 1.92 26.69
C SER A 669 9.62 1.64 27.62
N TYR A 670 9.84 0.87 28.70
CA TYR A 670 8.80 0.65 29.70
C TYR A 670 8.51 1.91 30.51
N LYS A 671 9.53 2.67 30.92
CA LYS A 671 9.36 3.96 31.59
C LYS A 671 8.53 4.92 30.74
N ALA A 672 8.84 5.06 29.45
CA ALA A 672 8.08 5.91 28.54
C ALA A 672 6.60 5.49 28.46
N ASN A 673 6.33 4.18 28.32
CA ASN A 673 4.97 3.63 28.33
C ASN A 673 4.25 3.88 29.66
N ALA A 674 4.89 3.59 30.79
CA ALA A 674 4.31 3.80 32.12
C ALA A 674 3.96 5.28 32.34
N ILE A 675 4.83 6.22 31.95
CA ILE A 675 4.56 7.66 32.01
C ILE A 675 3.36 8.02 31.13
N GLN A 676 3.27 7.50 29.91
CA GLN A 676 2.14 7.75 29.03
C GLN A 676 0.81 7.23 29.63
N PHE A 677 0.75 5.98 30.06
CA PHE A 677 -0.45 5.38 30.64
C PHE A 677 -0.85 6.03 31.99
N SER A 678 0.14 6.45 32.78
CA SER A 678 -0.10 7.11 34.07
C SER A 678 -0.92 8.39 33.94
N LYS A 679 -0.82 9.10 32.82
CA LYS A 679 -1.61 10.32 32.53
C LYS A 679 -3.11 10.00 32.49
N PHE A 680 -3.49 8.88 31.87
CA PHE A 680 -4.88 8.44 31.77
C PHE A 680 -5.36 7.84 33.10
N ASN A 681 -4.55 6.97 33.72
CA ASN A 681 -4.91 6.30 34.97
C ASN A 681 -5.13 7.32 36.10
N LEU A 682 -4.22 8.30 36.24
CA LEU A 682 -4.37 9.35 37.24
C LEU A 682 -5.60 10.21 36.98
N ASN A 683 -5.85 10.58 35.72
CA ASN A 683 -7.05 11.33 35.38
C ASN A 683 -8.31 10.58 35.81
N ASN A 684 -8.40 9.28 35.52
CA ASN A 684 -9.55 8.46 35.89
C ASN A 684 -9.76 8.38 37.41
N TYR A 685 -8.70 8.18 38.20
CA TYR A 685 -8.81 8.15 39.66
C TYR A 685 -9.22 9.50 40.24
N LEU A 686 -8.65 10.59 39.72
CA LEU A 686 -8.94 11.92 40.23
C LEU A 686 -10.36 12.38 39.86
N GLU A 687 -10.80 12.16 38.62
CA GLU A 687 -12.12 12.56 38.16
C GLU A 687 -13.25 11.66 38.69
N SER A 688 -12.96 10.40 39.04
CA SER A 688 -13.94 9.55 39.74
C SER A 688 -14.04 9.85 41.23
N GLY A 689 -13.03 10.50 41.82
CA GLY A 689 -12.97 10.75 43.27
C GLY A 689 -12.65 9.49 44.09
N ASP A 690 -12.15 8.42 43.45
CA ASP A 690 -11.82 7.15 44.11
C ASP A 690 -10.44 6.66 43.66
N TYR A 691 -9.50 6.63 44.61
CA TYR A 691 -8.20 6.02 44.41
C TYR A 691 -8.17 4.61 44.98
N LYS A 692 -8.38 3.61 44.10
CA LYS A 692 -8.26 2.17 44.39
C LYS A 692 -9.11 1.69 45.60
N GLY A 693 -10.19 2.39 45.94
CA GLY A 693 -11.02 2.12 47.11
C GLY A 693 -10.40 2.55 48.45
N ILE A 694 -9.19 3.11 48.44
CA ILE A 694 -8.42 3.47 49.64
C ILE A 694 -8.71 4.93 50.03
N ASN A 695 -8.59 5.86 49.08
CA ASN A 695 -8.87 7.28 49.31
C ASN A 695 -10.09 7.70 48.49
N LYS A 696 -11.14 8.18 49.17
CA LYS A 696 -12.34 8.74 48.55
C LYS A 696 -12.42 10.24 48.79
N PHE A 697 -12.58 11.01 47.73
CA PHE A 697 -12.64 12.48 47.76
C PHE A 697 -13.68 13.00 46.77
N ALA A 698 -14.01 14.29 46.87
CA ALA A 698 -14.84 14.95 45.86
C ALA A 698 -14.14 14.88 44.49
N PRO A 699 -14.83 14.49 43.41
CA PRO A 699 -14.27 14.44 42.06
C PRO A 699 -13.42 15.66 41.72
N PHE A 700 -12.15 15.42 41.38
CA PHE A 700 -11.17 16.47 41.15
C PHE A 700 -11.03 16.77 39.65
N ASP A 701 -11.18 18.04 39.29
CA ASP A 701 -11.14 18.51 37.91
C ASP A 701 -9.70 18.60 37.38
N PHE A 702 -9.19 17.50 36.82
CA PHE A 702 -7.81 17.37 36.33
C PHE A 702 -7.68 17.56 34.81
N ALA A 703 -8.69 17.19 34.02
CA ALA A 703 -8.68 17.37 32.57
C ALA A 703 -8.66 18.87 32.19
N ALA A 704 -7.87 19.23 31.17
CA ALA A 704 -7.83 20.61 30.68
C ALA A 704 -8.92 20.79 29.62
N ASN A 705 -9.79 21.79 29.78
CA ASN A 705 -10.92 22.03 28.89
C ASN A 705 -10.79 23.40 28.21
N LYS A 706 -11.32 23.52 26.98
CA LYS A 706 -11.36 24.80 26.25
C LYS A 706 -12.19 25.89 26.97
N ALA A 707 -13.08 25.49 27.86
CA ALA A 707 -13.92 26.38 28.66
C ALA A 707 -13.27 26.80 30.00
N ASP A 708 -12.08 26.26 30.33
CA ASP A 708 -11.36 26.66 31.54
C ASP A 708 -10.89 28.12 31.41
N SER A 709 -10.90 28.87 32.53
CA SER A 709 -10.24 30.18 32.56
C SER A 709 -8.74 30.02 32.34
N GLN A 710 -8.06 31.06 31.82
CA GLN A 710 -6.60 31.00 31.61
C GLN A 710 -5.87 30.60 32.89
N GLN A 711 -6.24 31.18 34.03
CA GLN A 711 -5.66 30.85 35.33
C GLN A 711 -5.84 29.36 35.70
N LEU A 712 -7.04 28.80 35.50
CA LEU A 712 -7.31 27.40 35.79
C LEU A 712 -6.54 26.46 34.85
N SER A 713 -6.50 26.81 33.56
CA SER A 713 -5.73 26.08 32.55
C SER A 713 -4.24 26.02 32.90
N ASP A 714 -3.65 27.17 33.24
CA ASP A 714 -2.24 27.28 33.62
C ASP A 714 -1.92 26.43 34.86
N LEU A 715 -2.80 26.41 35.87
CA LEU A 715 -2.64 25.59 37.06
C LEU A 715 -2.70 24.08 36.75
N LYS A 716 -3.65 23.65 35.91
CA LYS A 716 -3.76 22.25 35.47
C LYS A 716 -2.54 21.81 34.67
N ILE A 717 -2.06 22.65 33.75
CA ILE A 717 -0.83 22.40 32.97
C ILE A 717 0.37 22.31 33.89
N LYS A 718 0.52 23.24 34.84
CA LYS A 718 1.60 23.23 35.82
C LYS A 718 1.61 21.96 36.66
N LEU A 719 0.45 21.52 37.15
CA LEU A 719 0.32 20.29 37.93
C LEU A 719 0.74 19.06 37.10
N LYS A 720 0.24 18.94 35.87
CA LYS A 720 0.61 17.86 34.94
C LYS A 720 2.11 17.86 34.64
N LYS A 721 2.70 19.05 34.45
CA LYS A 721 4.13 19.20 34.21
C LYS A 721 4.95 18.70 35.40
N ILE A 722 4.61 19.11 36.63
CA ILE A 722 5.34 18.67 37.84
C ILE A 722 5.28 17.14 38.01
N ILE A 723 4.12 16.52 37.74
CA ILE A 723 3.97 15.07 37.78
C ILE A 723 4.85 14.42 36.69
N ASN A 724 4.78 14.89 35.45
CA ASN A 724 5.58 14.33 34.35
C ASN A 724 7.08 14.49 34.60
N ASP A 725 7.54 15.70 34.93
CA ASP A 725 8.94 16.00 35.24
C ASP A 725 9.47 15.07 36.36
N ARG A 726 8.64 14.77 37.37
CA ARG A 726 9.02 13.87 38.45
C ARG A 726 9.14 12.41 38.01
N LEU A 727 8.25 11.94 37.13
CA LEU A 727 8.35 10.57 36.60
C LEU A 727 9.51 10.41 35.62
N GLU A 728 9.84 11.45 34.84
CA GLU A 728 10.96 11.41 33.89
C GLU A 728 12.32 11.15 34.57
N VAL A 729 12.50 11.61 35.81
CA VAL A 729 13.74 11.39 36.58
C VAL A 729 13.80 10.05 37.31
N VAL A 730 12.73 9.23 37.27
CA VAL A 730 12.76 7.87 37.85
C VAL A 730 13.82 7.05 37.12
N GLY A 731 14.61 6.32 37.91
CA GLY A 731 15.76 5.57 37.39
C GLY A 731 16.94 6.47 37.01
N THR A 732 17.13 7.59 37.71
CA THR A 732 18.31 8.43 37.51
C THR A 732 18.89 8.84 38.86
N ASN A 733 20.17 9.20 38.86
CA ASN A 733 20.83 9.77 40.05
C ASN A 733 20.25 11.13 40.49
N LYS A 734 19.28 11.70 39.74
CA LYS A 734 18.59 12.97 40.03
C LYS A 734 17.29 12.79 40.81
N GLU A 735 16.96 11.56 41.22
CA GLU A 735 15.74 11.20 41.93
C GLU A 735 15.76 11.70 43.41
N ALA A 736 15.72 13.02 43.62
CA ALA A 736 16.00 13.63 44.94
C ALA A 736 14.75 13.95 45.79
N SER A 737 13.60 14.22 45.18
CA SER A 737 12.40 14.62 45.94
C SER A 737 11.80 13.46 46.73
N SER A 738 11.70 13.60 48.04
CA SER A 738 10.96 12.67 48.90
C SER A 738 9.44 12.81 48.70
N TYR A 739 8.69 11.79 49.14
CA TYR A 739 7.23 11.84 49.17
C TYR A 739 6.70 13.15 49.79
N ASP A 740 7.27 13.56 50.92
CA ASP A 740 6.86 14.77 51.63
C ASP A 740 7.20 16.06 50.88
N GLN A 741 8.33 16.09 50.18
CA GLN A 741 8.72 17.24 49.36
C GLN A 741 7.79 17.39 48.16
N PHE A 742 7.54 16.30 47.43
CA PHE A 742 6.65 16.32 46.28
C PHE A 742 5.20 16.66 46.67
N TYR A 743 4.72 16.13 47.81
CA TYR A 743 3.44 16.53 48.38
C TYR A 743 3.36 18.04 48.64
N LYS A 744 4.42 18.65 49.22
CA LYS A 744 4.48 20.10 49.49
C LYS A 744 4.48 20.94 48.21
N GLU A 745 5.00 20.42 47.10
CA GLU A 745 4.96 21.09 45.79
C GLU A 745 3.57 21.02 45.15
N VAL A 746 2.89 19.87 45.28
CA VAL A 746 1.59 19.60 44.65
C VAL A 746 0.43 20.25 45.40
N TYR A 747 0.43 20.18 46.74
CA TYR A 747 -0.68 20.63 47.58
C TYR A 747 -1.16 22.07 47.31
N PRO A 748 -0.28 23.08 47.21
CA PRO A 748 -0.70 24.46 46.94
C PRO A 748 -1.42 24.60 45.60
N ILE A 749 -0.97 23.87 44.57
CA ILE A 749 -1.53 23.93 43.21
C ILE A 749 -2.90 23.26 43.20
N VAL A 750 -3.02 22.08 43.82
CA VAL A 750 -4.31 21.37 43.98
C VAL A 750 -5.32 22.25 44.68
N LYS A 751 -4.94 22.89 45.78
CA LYS A 751 -5.81 23.80 46.54
C LYS A 751 -6.29 24.97 45.67
N GLN A 752 -5.38 25.60 44.93
CA GLN A 752 -5.75 26.70 44.03
C GLN A 752 -6.71 26.26 42.92
N ILE A 753 -6.51 25.07 42.33
CA ILE A 753 -7.43 24.51 41.34
C ILE A 753 -8.83 24.33 41.94
N MET A 754 -8.91 23.78 43.16
CA MET A 754 -10.19 23.60 43.86
C MET A 754 -10.89 24.94 44.17
N GLU A 755 -10.12 25.99 44.45
CA GLU A 755 -10.64 27.33 44.77
C GLU A 755 -11.13 28.10 43.53
N VAL A 756 -10.57 27.83 42.34
CA VAL A 756 -10.92 28.57 41.11
C VAL A 756 -11.77 27.77 40.12
N SER A 757 -11.79 26.44 40.18
CA SER A 757 -12.58 25.60 39.26
C SER A 757 -14.08 25.61 39.60
N PRO A 758 -14.95 26.09 38.70
CA PRO A 758 -16.40 25.99 38.90
C PRO A 758 -16.88 24.52 38.94
N LYS A 759 -16.31 23.67 38.08
CA LYS A 759 -16.64 22.24 38.00
C LYS A 759 -16.30 21.50 39.29
N TYR A 760 -15.15 21.81 39.89
CA TYR A 760 -14.81 21.24 41.20
C TYR A 760 -15.74 21.74 42.30
N LYS A 761 -16.07 23.04 42.35
CA LYS A 761 -16.98 23.59 43.37
C LYS A 761 -18.34 22.90 43.36
N GLU A 762 -18.89 22.64 42.17
CA GLU A 762 -20.11 21.86 42.02
C GLU A 762 -19.96 20.42 42.55
N SER A 763 -18.88 19.75 42.16
CA SER A 763 -18.55 18.39 42.62
C SER A 763 -18.40 18.32 44.15
N PHE A 764 -17.79 19.34 44.74
CA PHE A 764 -17.57 19.46 46.18
C PHE A 764 -18.88 19.67 46.96
N GLU A 765 -19.78 20.52 46.49
CA GLU A 765 -21.10 20.71 47.14
C GLU A 765 -21.95 19.43 47.06
N ASN A 766 -21.87 18.68 45.95
CA ASN A 766 -22.50 17.37 45.86
C ASN A 766 -21.91 16.36 46.85
N TYR A 767 -20.58 16.33 46.99
CA TYR A 767 -19.90 15.46 47.94
C TYR A 767 -20.27 15.80 49.41
N LYS A 768 -20.42 17.08 49.74
CA LYS A 768 -20.84 17.54 51.08
C LYS A 768 -22.21 17.03 51.51
N LYS A 769 -23.13 16.70 50.58
CA LYS A 769 -24.44 16.12 50.91
C LYS A 769 -24.32 14.83 51.70
N THR A 770 -23.26 14.05 51.46
CA THR A 770 -22.96 12.80 52.17
C THR A 770 -21.84 12.95 53.20
N HIS A 771 -21.03 14.02 53.12
CA HIS A 771 -19.89 14.29 54.01
C HIS A 771 -19.92 15.73 54.55
N PRO A 772 -20.88 16.08 55.42
CA PRO A 772 -21.20 17.48 55.76
C PRO A 772 -20.05 18.26 56.44
N ASN A 773 -19.13 17.56 57.12
CA ASN A 773 -18.01 18.16 57.85
C ASN A 773 -16.74 18.36 56.99
N THR A 774 -16.78 18.07 55.68
CA THR A 774 -15.59 18.18 54.83
C THR A 774 -15.28 19.62 54.44
N THR A 775 -13.98 19.93 54.26
CA THR A 775 -13.50 21.26 53.86
C THR A 775 -12.65 21.14 52.59
N ILE A 776 -12.54 22.24 51.83
CA ILE A 776 -11.63 22.29 50.66
C ILE A 776 -10.20 21.95 51.08
N ASP A 777 -9.76 22.40 52.25
CA ASP A 777 -8.42 22.09 52.76
C ASP A 777 -8.21 20.59 53.02
N ALA A 778 -9.20 19.93 53.62
CA ALA A 778 -9.17 18.48 53.86
C ALA A 778 -9.15 17.70 52.54
N GLN A 779 -9.96 18.12 51.54
CA GLN A 779 -9.96 17.50 50.21
C GLN A 779 -8.65 17.75 49.46
N ALA A 780 -8.09 18.96 49.50
CA ALA A 780 -6.83 19.29 48.86
C ALA A 780 -5.66 18.46 49.42
N LYS A 781 -5.63 18.25 50.74
CA LYS A 781 -4.67 17.34 51.39
C LYS A 781 -4.82 15.91 50.87
N LEU A 782 -6.05 15.41 50.77
CA LEU A 782 -6.31 14.04 50.32
C LEU A 782 -5.92 13.85 48.84
N VAL A 783 -6.31 14.78 47.96
CA VAL A 783 -5.95 14.74 46.54
C VAL A 783 -4.44 14.87 46.33
N ALA A 784 -3.78 15.79 47.03
CA ALA A 784 -2.32 15.93 46.94
C ALA A 784 -1.58 14.70 47.48
N THR A 785 -2.09 14.07 48.54
CA THR A 785 -1.60 12.78 49.05
C THR A 785 -1.76 11.68 48.00
N THR A 786 -2.92 11.60 47.36
CA THR A 786 -3.19 10.64 46.28
C THR A 786 -2.24 10.85 45.10
N ILE A 787 -2.02 12.08 44.63
CA ILE A 787 -1.08 12.39 43.55
C ILE A 787 0.35 12.00 43.96
N ALA A 788 0.76 12.29 45.19
CA ALA A 788 2.09 11.93 45.68
C ALA A 788 2.28 10.40 45.79
N GLN A 789 1.29 9.69 46.32
CA GLN A 789 1.29 8.22 46.40
C GLN A 789 1.36 7.59 45.01
N PHE A 790 0.51 8.05 44.09
CA PHE A 790 0.50 7.59 42.72
C PHE A 790 1.84 7.81 42.01
N THR A 791 2.41 9.02 42.13
CA THR A 791 3.61 9.41 41.38
C THR A 791 4.89 8.83 41.98
N ILE A 792 5.09 8.96 43.30
CA ILE A 792 6.36 8.64 43.98
C ILE A 792 6.45 7.16 44.37
N ARG A 793 5.32 6.48 44.56
CA ARG A 793 5.33 5.07 45.03
C ARG A 793 4.78 4.12 43.99
N ASP A 794 3.58 4.36 43.49
CA ASP A 794 2.90 3.38 42.63
C ASP A 794 3.57 3.31 41.24
N VAL A 795 3.60 4.41 40.50
CA VAL A 795 4.18 4.43 39.13
C VAL A 795 5.70 4.29 39.17
N ALA A 796 6.39 4.99 40.07
CA ALA A 796 7.85 4.87 40.20
C ALA A 796 8.26 3.45 40.64
N GLY A 797 7.53 2.84 41.57
CA GLY A 797 7.77 1.46 41.99
C GLY A 797 7.49 0.44 40.89
N GLU A 798 6.46 0.66 40.08
CA GLU A 798 6.17 -0.15 38.89
C GLU A 798 7.31 -0.07 37.85
N ILE A 799 7.79 1.14 37.55
CA ILE A 799 8.90 1.38 36.61
C ILE A 799 10.19 0.65 37.02
N LEU A 800 10.49 0.63 38.32
CA LEU A 800 11.72 0.04 38.88
C LEU A 800 11.58 -1.44 39.24
N SER A 801 10.38 -2.01 39.13
CA SER A 801 10.10 -3.39 39.51
C SER A 801 10.47 -4.38 38.39
N PRO A 802 11.08 -5.54 38.72
CA PRO A 802 11.32 -6.60 37.75
C PRO A 802 10.06 -7.38 37.37
N ALA A 803 8.87 -7.02 37.87
CA ALA A 803 7.62 -7.73 37.58
C ALA A 803 7.32 -7.80 36.08
N GLN A 804 7.58 -6.74 35.32
CA GLN A 804 7.38 -6.74 33.87
C GLN A 804 8.44 -7.54 33.10
N LEU A 805 9.67 -7.59 33.60
CA LEU A 805 10.71 -8.45 33.03
C LEU A 805 10.29 -9.93 33.09
N ILE A 806 9.59 -10.34 34.14
CA ILE A 806 9.01 -11.69 34.25
C ILE A 806 7.96 -11.96 33.17
N TYR A 807 7.05 -11.01 32.89
CA TYR A 807 6.10 -11.16 31.78
C TYR A 807 6.81 -11.14 30.41
N ALA A 808 7.84 -10.31 30.27
CA ALA A 808 8.67 -10.27 29.06
C ALA A 808 9.42 -11.60 28.81
N ALA A 809 9.79 -12.33 29.87
CA ALA A 809 10.44 -13.63 29.80
C ALA A 809 9.60 -14.71 29.09
N ILE A 810 8.28 -14.53 29.03
CA ILE A 810 7.36 -15.38 28.26
C ILE A 810 6.85 -14.74 26.97
N GLY A 811 7.40 -13.59 26.57
CA GLY A 811 7.01 -12.87 25.37
C GLY A 811 5.74 -12.02 25.52
N GLN A 812 5.37 -11.61 26.73
CA GLN A 812 4.25 -10.71 27.03
C GLN A 812 4.75 -9.34 27.53
N GLY A 813 3.83 -8.48 27.97
CA GLY A 813 4.14 -7.10 28.38
C GLY A 813 4.24 -6.19 27.17
N ILE A 814 5.33 -5.42 27.07
CA ILE A 814 5.56 -4.51 25.93
C ILE A 814 6.30 -5.18 24.76
N ASN A 815 6.58 -6.49 24.84
CA ASN A 815 7.23 -7.24 23.77
C ASN A 815 6.36 -7.27 22.52
N HIS A 816 6.89 -6.78 21.39
CA HIS A 816 6.26 -6.93 20.08
C HIS A 816 7.29 -6.90 18.96
N PHE A 817 7.13 -7.75 17.95
CA PHE A 817 8.09 -7.91 16.84
C PHE A 817 7.37 -8.15 15.52
N THR A 818 8.02 -7.82 14.41
CA THR A 818 7.52 -8.21 13.08
C THR A 818 7.86 -9.67 12.79
N PRO A 819 7.09 -10.37 11.93
CA PRO A 819 7.43 -11.73 11.52
C PRO A 819 8.83 -11.87 10.92
N ILE A 820 9.34 -10.85 10.22
CA ILE A 820 10.71 -10.85 9.69
C ILE A 820 11.79 -10.79 10.79
N GLN A 821 11.58 -10.00 11.87
CA GLN A 821 12.48 -10.03 13.04
C GLN A 821 12.43 -11.40 13.74
N LEU A 822 11.25 -12.00 13.85
CA LEU A 822 11.11 -13.35 14.38
C LEU A 822 11.83 -14.38 13.50
N ALA A 823 11.85 -14.18 12.18
CA ALA A 823 12.55 -15.03 11.22
C ALA A 823 14.07 -14.94 11.37
N GLU A 824 14.60 -13.73 11.55
CA GLU A 824 16.02 -13.50 11.87
C GLU A 824 16.41 -14.20 13.18
N TYR A 825 15.58 -14.06 14.22
CA TYR A 825 15.78 -14.72 15.50
C TYR A 825 15.85 -16.24 15.38
N ILE A 826 14.84 -16.88 14.78
CA ILE A 826 14.79 -18.34 14.73
C ILE A 826 15.89 -18.90 13.82
N SER A 827 16.23 -18.20 12.75
CA SER A 827 17.35 -18.55 11.86
C SER A 827 18.70 -18.51 12.61
N THR A 828 18.90 -17.45 13.41
CA THR A 828 20.10 -17.29 14.26
C THR A 828 20.17 -18.38 15.33
N LEU A 829 19.04 -18.78 15.92
CA LEU A 829 19.01 -19.88 16.89
C LEU A 829 19.29 -21.23 16.22
N ALA A 830 18.72 -21.47 15.04
CA ALA A 830 18.86 -22.72 14.30
C ALA A 830 20.31 -22.99 13.90
N ASN A 831 21.04 -21.98 13.41
CA ASN A 831 22.42 -22.14 12.97
C ASN A 831 23.49 -22.06 14.10
N GLY A 832 23.07 -22.02 15.36
CA GLY A 832 23.97 -21.98 16.52
C GLY A 832 24.48 -20.60 16.93
N GLY A 833 23.87 -19.52 16.43
CA GLY A 833 24.11 -18.16 16.92
C GLY A 833 24.82 -17.22 15.94
N THR A 834 24.75 -17.48 14.63
CA THR A 834 25.23 -16.54 13.60
C THR A 834 24.06 -15.77 13.01
N ARG A 835 24.02 -14.45 13.21
CA ARG A 835 22.95 -13.61 12.65
C ARG A 835 23.34 -13.09 11.29
N TYR A 836 22.57 -13.45 10.25
CA TYR A 836 22.75 -12.96 8.89
C TYR A 836 21.76 -11.83 8.58
N LYS A 837 22.21 -10.85 7.79
CA LYS A 837 21.33 -9.85 7.19
C LYS A 837 20.34 -10.55 6.27
N LEU A 838 19.05 -10.27 6.45
CA LEU A 838 18.01 -10.84 5.61
C LEU A 838 17.90 -10.05 4.29
N HIS A 839 17.71 -10.77 3.19
CA HIS A 839 17.64 -10.17 1.85
C HIS A 839 16.78 -11.01 0.91
N LEU A 840 16.11 -10.33 -0.04
CA LEU A 840 15.29 -10.90 -1.09
C LEU A 840 16.00 -10.95 -2.43
N VAL A 841 17.01 -10.11 -2.67
CA VAL A 841 17.68 -10.01 -3.98
C VAL A 841 19.03 -10.71 -3.93
N SER A 842 19.24 -11.68 -4.82
CA SER A 842 20.52 -12.39 -4.94
C SER A 842 21.47 -11.70 -5.93
N GLU A 843 20.95 -11.22 -7.06
CA GLU A 843 21.74 -10.48 -8.05
C GLU A 843 20.86 -9.57 -8.92
N VAL A 844 21.48 -8.50 -9.44
CA VAL A 844 20.95 -7.64 -10.50
C VAL A 844 21.80 -7.86 -11.73
N THR A 845 21.16 -8.12 -12.87
CA THR A 845 21.84 -8.38 -14.14
C THR A 845 21.32 -7.42 -15.20
N ASN A 846 22.13 -7.12 -16.20
CA ASN A 846 21.66 -6.40 -17.37
C ASN A 846 20.67 -7.27 -18.18
N PRO A 847 19.97 -6.71 -19.19
CA PRO A 847 19.02 -7.47 -20.01
C PRO A 847 19.62 -8.71 -20.70
N ASP A 848 20.93 -8.73 -20.94
CA ASP A 848 21.66 -9.82 -21.59
C ASP A 848 22.18 -10.89 -20.60
N GLY A 849 21.94 -10.72 -19.30
CA GLY A 849 22.37 -11.64 -18.22
C GLY A 849 23.76 -11.37 -17.65
N GLY A 850 24.42 -10.27 -18.03
CA GLY A 850 25.66 -9.82 -17.41
C GLY A 850 25.42 -9.27 -16.00
N VAL A 851 26.12 -9.81 -15.00
CA VAL A 851 25.95 -9.40 -13.60
C VAL A 851 26.42 -7.95 -13.38
N ILE A 852 25.51 -7.11 -12.88
CA ILE A 852 25.77 -5.72 -12.48
C ILE A 852 26.12 -5.67 -11.00
N GLN A 853 25.32 -6.35 -10.18
CA GLN A 853 25.47 -6.41 -8.74
C GLN A 853 25.14 -7.81 -8.25
N LYS A 854 25.96 -8.34 -7.34
CA LYS A 854 25.68 -9.58 -6.63
C LYS A 854 25.63 -9.30 -5.14
N VAL A 855 24.61 -9.82 -4.46
CA VAL A 855 24.46 -9.71 -3.01
C VAL A 855 25.12 -10.92 -2.39
N GLU A 856 26.09 -10.68 -1.52
CA GLU A 856 26.79 -11.72 -0.79
C GLU A 856 26.27 -11.78 0.67
N PRO A 857 26.20 -12.96 1.29
CA PRO A 857 25.72 -13.11 2.66
C PRO A 857 26.52 -12.24 3.65
N GLN A 858 25.82 -11.44 4.45
CA GLN A 858 26.44 -10.54 5.44
C GLN A 858 26.16 -11.03 6.86
N VAL A 859 27.22 -11.31 7.63
CA VAL A 859 27.11 -11.61 9.05
C VAL A 859 27.02 -10.31 9.84
N ILE A 860 25.94 -10.13 10.59
CA ILE A 860 25.71 -8.98 11.45
C ILE A 860 26.27 -9.23 12.86
N GLU A 861 26.08 -10.41 13.42
CA GLU A 861 26.45 -10.75 14.80
C GLU A 861 26.84 -12.23 14.93
N LYS A 862 27.75 -12.55 15.86
CA LYS A 862 28.09 -13.92 16.24
C LYS A 862 28.06 -14.10 17.75
N LEU A 863 27.08 -14.87 18.23
CA LEU A 863 26.80 -15.01 19.65
C LEU A 863 27.73 -16.01 20.37
N ASN A 864 28.44 -16.87 19.63
CA ASN A 864 29.36 -17.90 20.17
C ASN A 864 28.73 -18.72 21.32
N LEU A 865 27.51 -19.22 21.10
CA LEU A 865 26.74 -19.97 22.09
C LEU A 865 27.46 -21.27 22.49
N LYS A 866 27.31 -21.70 23.75
CA LYS A 866 27.83 -22.98 24.20
C LYS A 866 27.06 -24.11 23.52
N GLN A 867 27.76 -25.17 23.10
CA GLN A 867 27.11 -26.33 22.48
C GLN A 867 26.08 -26.98 23.41
N SER A 868 26.31 -26.97 24.73
CA SER A 868 25.34 -27.45 25.72
C SER A 868 24.04 -26.63 25.72
N THR A 869 24.12 -25.32 25.47
CA THR A 869 22.96 -24.44 25.36
C THR A 869 22.18 -24.73 24.10
N ILE A 870 22.88 -24.82 22.96
CA ILE A 870 22.27 -25.16 21.67
C ILE A 870 21.53 -26.49 21.77
N ASN A 871 22.21 -27.54 22.26
CA ASN A 871 21.63 -28.87 22.40
C ASN A 871 20.37 -28.87 23.27
N ALA A 872 20.41 -28.23 24.44
CA ALA A 872 19.28 -28.21 25.36
C ALA A 872 18.07 -27.44 24.80
N VAL A 873 18.31 -26.31 24.13
CA VAL A 873 17.23 -25.50 23.53
C VAL A 873 16.66 -26.20 22.31
N HIS A 874 17.51 -26.71 21.41
CA HIS A 874 17.09 -27.45 20.23
C HIS A 874 16.30 -28.71 20.62
N GLU A 875 16.79 -29.48 21.60
CA GLU A 875 16.08 -30.68 22.08
C GLU A 875 14.72 -30.33 22.68
N GLY A 876 14.63 -29.31 23.53
CA GLY A 876 13.35 -28.84 24.05
C GLY A 876 12.36 -28.43 22.95
N MET A 877 12.86 -27.80 21.88
CA MET A 877 12.06 -27.45 20.69
C MET A 877 11.69 -28.67 19.83
N ARG A 878 12.55 -29.68 19.72
CA ARG A 878 12.26 -30.97 19.06
C ARG A 878 11.16 -31.72 19.80
N ARG A 879 11.25 -31.82 21.14
CA ARG A 879 10.21 -32.44 21.97
C ARG A 879 8.85 -31.77 21.83
N ALA A 880 8.82 -30.46 21.63
CA ALA A 880 7.57 -29.75 21.37
C ALA A 880 6.89 -30.16 20.05
N ASN A 881 7.66 -30.64 19.07
CA ASN A 881 7.19 -31.07 17.76
C ASN A 881 6.94 -32.57 17.64
N ASP A 882 7.69 -33.41 18.34
CA ASP A 882 7.73 -34.86 18.05
C ASP A 882 7.27 -35.75 19.20
N GLU A 883 7.27 -35.28 20.45
CA GLU A 883 6.94 -36.11 21.62
C GLU A 883 5.50 -35.98 22.09
N ASP A 884 4.99 -37.05 22.71
CA ASP A 884 3.69 -37.04 23.37
C ASP A 884 3.61 -35.92 24.42
N GLY A 885 2.60 -35.06 24.28
CA GLY A 885 2.43 -33.85 25.11
C GLY A 885 3.07 -32.58 24.54
N GLY A 886 3.81 -32.67 23.43
CA GLY A 886 4.31 -31.52 22.67
C GLY A 886 3.19 -30.77 21.95
N THR A 887 3.31 -29.44 21.84
CA THR A 887 2.25 -28.57 21.31
C THR A 887 2.05 -28.66 19.78
N ALA A 888 3.00 -29.24 19.04
CA ALA A 888 2.92 -29.48 17.60
C ALA A 888 3.05 -30.97 17.22
N ALA A 889 3.03 -31.86 18.22
CA ALA A 889 3.12 -33.33 18.07
C ALA A 889 2.14 -33.90 17.03
N SER A 890 0.92 -33.38 16.97
CA SER A 890 -0.11 -33.84 16.03
C SER A 890 0.21 -33.55 14.56
N VAL A 891 1.09 -32.58 14.28
CA VAL A 891 1.48 -32.17 12.92
C VAL A 891 2.77 -32.87 12.49
N PHE A 892 3.76 -32.94 13.40
CA PHE A 892 5.12 -33.38 13.10
C PHE A 892 5.49 -34.77 13.59
N GLY A 893 4.74 -35.38 14.53
CA GLY A 893 5.10 -36.69 15.10
C GLY A 893 5.22 -37.85 14.08
N ASN A 894 4.60 -37.73 12.90
CA ASN A 894 4.74 -38.67 11.78
C ASN A 894 5.41 -38.06 10.54
N PHE A 895 6.04 -36.90 10.67
CA PHE A 895 6.71 -36.24 9.55
C PHE A 895 8.10 -36.88 9.33
N PRO A 896 8.49 -37.23 8.09
CA PRO A 896 9.74 -37.95 7.86
C PRO A 896 11.03 -37.19 8.23
N ILE A 897 10.96 -35.86 8.30
CA ILE A 897 12.11 -35.01 8.58
C ILE A 897 11.99 -34.55 10.04
N PRO A 898 12.98 -34.85 10.91
CA PRO A 898 12.98 -34.35 12.28
C PRO A 898 12.96 -32.82 12.31
N THR A 899 12.10 -32.24 13.16
CA THR A 899 11.94 -30.78 13.23
C THR A 899 12.01 -30.30 14.67
N ALA A 900 12.39 -29.04 14.85
CA ALA A 900 12.34 -28.38 16.15
C ALA A 900 11.52 -27.10 16.03
N GLY A 901 10.59 -26.88 16.97
CA GLY A 901 9.68 -25.76 16.89
C GLY A 901 9.09 -25.31 18.22
N LYS A 902 8.37 -24.20 18.17
CA LYS A 902 7.68 -23.63 19.32
C LYS A 902 6.40 -22.93 18.86
N THR A 903 5.29 -23.32 19.48
CA THR A 903 4.01 -22.62 19.34
C THR A 903 3.93 -21.40 20.25
N GLY A 904 3.22 -20.38 19.79
CA GLY A 904 2.79 -19.24 20.57
C GLY A 904 1.31 -18.95 20.37
N THR A 905 0.67 -18.57 21.46
CA THR A 905 -0.68 -18.01 21.51
C THR A 905 -0.51 -16.67 22.20
N ALA A 906 -0.71 -15.58 21.47
CA ALA A 906 -0.43 -14.25 21.98
C ALA A 906 -1.71 -13.41 22.02
N ASP A 907 -2.10 -12.97 23.22
CA ASP A 907 -3.19 -12.03 23.39
C ASP A 907 -2.75 -10.63 22.97
N TYR A 908 -3.62 -9.94 22.22
CA TYR A 908 -3.48 -8.53 21.88
C TYR A 908 -3.98 -7.62 23.01
N SER A 909 -5.08 -8.01 23.67
CA SER A 909 -5.60 -7.30 24.85
C SER A 909 -6.59 -8.14 25.65
N ASP A 910 -6.77 -7.82 26.93
CA ASP A 910 -7.73 -8.50 27.80
C ASP A 910 -9.18 -8.39 27.29
N SER A 911 -9.52 -7.29 26.61
CA SER A 911 -10.84 -7.03 26.02
C SER A 911 -10.93 -7.37 24.54
N GLN A 912 -9.92 -8.04 23.95
CA GLN A 912 -9.85 -8.26 22.50
C GLN A 912 -11.12 -8.91 21.92
N ARG A 913 -11.74 -9.83 22.68
CA ARG A 913 -12.98 -10.51 22.29
C ARG A 913 -14.17 -9.54 22.15
N ASP A 914 -14.21 -8.44 22.89
CA ASP A 914 -15.30 -7.45 22.77
C ASP A 914 -15.31 -6.76 21.40
N PHE A 915 -14.15 -6.72 20.73
CA PHE A 915 -13.96 -6.14 19.40
C PHE A 915 -13.92 -7.19 18.27
N GLY A 916 -14.18 -8.46 18.58
CA GLY A 916 -14.13 -9.54 17.58
C GLY A 916 -12.71 -9.95 17.21
N ARG A 917 -11.74 -9.63 18.07
CA ARG A 917 -10.36 -10.10 17.98
C ARG A 917 -10.17 -11.36 18.81
N ALA A 918 -9.19 -12.15 18.43
CA ALA A 918 -8.81 -13.38 19.10
C ALA A 918 -7.28 -13.46 19.25
N PRO A 919 -6.76 -14.38 20.07
CA PRO A 919 -5.32 -14.56 20.20
C PRO A 919 -4.67 -14.86 18.85
N TYR A 920 -3.43 -14.42 18.66
CA TYR A 920 -2.67 -14.69 17.45
C TYR A 920 -2.08 -16.10 17.50
N ALA A 921 -2.25 -16.85 16.42
CA ALA A 921 -1.66 -18.18 16.27
C ALA A 921 -0.27 -18.04 15.64
N THR A 922 0.77 -18.14 16.48
CA THR A 922 2.17 -18.00 16.05
C THR A 922 2.92 -19.32 16.15
N TYR A 923 3.85 -19.53 15.24
CA TYR A 923 4.71 -20.70 15.23
C TYR A 923 6.07 -20.37 14.64
N VAL A 924 7.13 -20.83 15.32
CA VAL A 924 8.50 -20.77 14.81
C VAL A 924 9.09 -22.17 14.80
N SER A 925 9.89 -22.51 13.79
CA SER A 925 10.56 -23.80 13.73
C SER A 925 11.75 -23.78 12.80
N PHE A 926 12.53 -24.85 12.79
CA PHE A 926 13.57 -25.11 11.80
C PHE A 926 13.68 -26.59 11.48
N ALA A 927 14.25 -26.88 10.31
CA ALA A 927 14.43 -28.24 9.82
C ALA A 927 15.69 -28.38 8.93
N PRO A 928 16.32 -29.57 8.92
CA PRO A 928 16.15 -30.67 9.88
C PRO A 928 16.65 -30.30 11.28
N TYR A 929 16.22 -31.00 12.32
CA TYR A 929 16.70 -30.78 13.70
C TYR A 929 18.23 -30.96 13.83
N ASP A 930 18.79 -32.05 13.29
CA ASP A 930 20.20 -32.43 13.51
C ASP A 930 21.20 -31.54 12.75
N ASN A 931 20.79 -30.98 11.61
CA ASN A 931 21.60 -30.10 10.78
C ASN A 931 20.71 -29.07 10.10
N PRO A 932 20.29 -28.02 10.81
CA PRO A 932 19.30 -27.06 10.32
C PRO A 932 19.72 -26.39 9.01
N GLN A 933 18.81 -26.39 8.03
CA GLN A 933 19.01 -25.75 6.71
C GLN A 933 18.08 -24.56 6.51
N ILE A 934 16.83 -24.70 6.96
CA ILE A 934 15.82 -23.64 6.85
C ILE A 934 15.11 -23.43 8.18
N ALA A 935 14.74 -22.18 8.43
CA ALA A 935 13.89 -21.79 9.53
C ALA A 935 12.57 -21.20 9.00
N PHE A 936 11.50 -21.41 9.77
CA PHE A 936 10.15 -21.00 9.44
C PHE A 936 9.57 -20.13 10.55
N VAL A 937 8.84 -19.09 10.15
CA VAL A 937 7.95 -18.31 11.02
C VAL A 937 6.59 -18.21 10.37
N GLY A 938 5.53 -18.40 11.15
CA GLY A 938 4.18 -18.16 10.70
C GLY A 938 3.35 -17.46 11.78
N VAL A 939 2.47 -16.56 11.32
CA VAL A 939 1.55 -15.78 12.14
C VAL A 939 0.19 -15.76 11.46
N ILE A 940 -0.85 -16.16 12.18
CA ILE A 940 -2.24 -15.96 11.78
C ILE A 940 -2.90 -15.06 12.82
N TYR A 941 -3.28 -13.86 12.40
CA TYR A 941 -3.97 -12.90 13.25
C TYR A 941 -5.35 -13.45 13.57
N ASP A 942 -5.75 -13.35 14.83
CA ASP A 942 -7.03 -13.87 15.32
C ASP A 942 -7.22 -15.38 15.10
N GLY A 943 -6.11 -16.11 14.90
CA GLY A 943 -6.11 -17.54 14.59
C GLY A 943 -6.30 -18.47 15.79
N GLY A 944 -6.29 -17.93 17.01
CA GLY A 944 -6.38 -18.70 18.23
C GLY A 944 -5.06 -19.40 18.56
N HIS A 945 -4.98 -20.71 18.33
CA HIS A 945 -3.88 -21.54 18.83
C HIS A 945 -2.73 -21.67 17.82
N GLY A 946 -1.49 -21.37 18.24
CA GLY A 946 -0.29 -21.41 17.37
C GLY A 946 -0.02 -22.73 16.66
N GLY A 947 -0.47 -23.85 17.21
CA GLY A 947 -0.33 -25.18 16.59
C GLY A 947 -0.99 -25.30 15.20
N TYR A 948 -1.98 -24.46 14.87
CA TYR A 948 -2.58 -24.49 13.52
C TYR A 948 -1.60 -24.05 12.44
N THR A 949 -0.73 -23.09 12.76
CA THR A 949 0.27 -22.52 11.86
C THR A 949 1.41 -23.52 11.55
N ALA A 950 1.60 -24.55 12.39
CA ALA A 950 2.55 -25.63 12.12
C ALA A 950 2.24 -26.40 10.82
N ASN A 951 0.98 -26.46 10.38
CA ASN A 951 0.62 -27.07 9.09
C ASN A 951 1.23 -26.32 7.89
N VAL A 952 1.35 -25.00 8.01
CA VAL A 952 1.98 -24.15 6.99
C VAL A 952 3.49 -24.45 6.94
N ALA A 953 4.14 -24.58 8.10
CA ALA A 953 5.54 -24.95 8.20
C ALA A 953 5.81 -26.31 7.54
N ARG A 954 4.95 -27.30 7.80
CA ARG A 954 5.06 -28.63 7.19
C ARG A 954 4.96 -28.58 5.66
N ALA A 955 4.05 -27.79 5.11
CA ALA A 955 3.93 -27.61 3.66
C ALA A 955 5.18 -26.95 3.05
N ALA A 956 5.76 -25.96 3.74
CA ALA A 956 7.02 -25.34 3.33
C ALA A 956 8.18 -26.36 3.33
N TYR A 957 8.27 -27.20 4.36
CA TYR A 957 9.28 -28.27 4.45
C TYR A 957 9.06 -29.36 3.39
N ASP A 958 7.82 -29.76 3.15
CA ASP A 958 7.47 -30.69 2.06
C ASP A 958 7.99 -30.16 0.70
N ALA A 959 7.85 -28.86 0.42
CA ALA A 959 8.31 -28.23 -0.81
C ALA A 959 9.83 -28.10 -0.89
N TYR A 960 10.48 -27.64 0.19
CA TYR A 960 11.94 -27.47 0.22
C TYR A 960 12.67 -28.82 0.10
N PHE A 961 12.20 -29.84 0.82
CA PHE A 961 12.79 -31.18 0.81
C PHE A 961 12.15 -32.12 -0.24
N LYS A 962 11.46 -31.58 -1.25
CA LYS A 962 10.72 -32.36 -2.27
C LYS A 962 11.53 -33.53 -2.83
N ASP A 963 12.73 -33.27 -3.32
CA ASP A 963 13.55 -34.30 -3.98
C ASP A 963 14.04 -35.36 -2.99
N TYR A 964 14.37 -34.94 -1.77
CA TYR A 964 14.76 -35.85 -0.70
C TYR A 964 13.59 -36.76 -0.28
N LEU A 965 12.39 -36.20 -0.13
CA LEU A 965 11.18 -36.92 0.25
C LEU A 965 10.75 -37.90 -0.84
N LEU A 966 10.73 -37.48 -2.11
CA LEU A 966 10.41 -38.36 -3.24
C LEU A 966 11.36 -39.56 -3.35
N LYS A 967 12.65 -39.33 -3.07
CA LYS A 967 13.68 -40.36 -3.15
C LYS A 967 13.63 -41.34 -1.97
N ASN A 968 13.50 -40.83 -0.74
CA ASN A 968 13.71 -41.64 0.47
C ASN A 968 12.40 -42.05 1.16
N TYR A 969 11.29 -41.34 0.91
CA TYR A 969 9.98 -41.56 1.54
C TYR A 969 8.83 -41.54 0.51
N PRO A 970 8.88 -42.35 -0.55
CA PRO A 970 7.86 -42.32 -1.61
C PRO A 970 6.45 -42.68 -1.10
N GLU A 971 6.34 -43.53 -0.08
CA GLU A 971 5.05 -43.89 0.54
C GLU A 971 4.39 -42.68 1.24
N TYR A 972 5.19 -41.84 1.90
CA TYR A 972 4.73 -40.58 2.47
C TYR A 972 4.23 -39.64 1.38
N CYS A 973 5.02 -39.44 0.31
CA CYS A 973 4.63 -38.57 -0.81
C CYS A 973 3.33 -39.03 -1.49
N ASN A 974 3.15 -40.35 -1.61
CA ASN A 974 1.96 -40.94 -2.22
C ASN A 974 0.71 -40.89 -1.32
N SER A 975 0.87 -40.88 0.00
CA SER A 975 -0.26 -40.91 0.95
C SER A 975 -0.64 -39.52 1.49
N SER A 976 0.31 -38.58 1.58
CA SER A 976 0.12 -37.24 2.14
C SER A 976 -0.73 -36.35 1.21
N PRO A 977 -1.96 -35.94 1.61
CA PRO A 977 -2.76 -35.00 0.82
C PRO A 977 -2.10 -33.61 0.72
N ALA A 978 -1.40 -33.18 1.77
CA ALA A 978 -0.68 -31.92 1.80
C ALA A 978 0.48 -31.91 0.79
N PHE A 979 1.27 -32.98 0.73
CA PHE A 979 2.37 -33.09 -0.23
C PHE A 979 1.84 -33.02 -1.67
N LYS A 980 0.74 -33.72 -1.97
CA LYS A 980 0.09 -33.63 -3.29
C LYS A 980 -0.34 -32.20 -3.62
N ARG A 981 -1.14 -31.60 -2.73
CA ARG A 981 -1.75 -30.28 -2.92
C ARG A 981 -0.74 -29.14 -3.04
N TYR A 982 0.33 -29.16 -2.24
CA TYR A 982 1.26 -28.04 -2.12
C TYR A 982 2.57 -28.25 -2.89
N VAL A 983 2.94 -29.49 -3.24
CA VAL A 983 4.24 -29.80 -3.87
C VAL A 983 4.09 -30.40 -5.26
N LEU A 984 3.16 -31.33 -5.46
CA LEU A 984 2.95 -31.98 -6.77
C LEU A 984 2.05 -31.15 -7.69
N ASP A 985 1.04 -30.49 -7.13
CA ASP A 985 0.11 -29.61 -7.85
C ASP A 985 0.65 -28.16 -8.00
N ALA A 986 1.89 -27.91 -7.58
CA ALA A 986 2.54 -26.61 -7.70
C ALA A 986 2.64 -26.16 -9.17
N PRO A 987 2.53 -24.84 -9.46
CA PRO A 987 2.63 -24.31 -10.82
C PRO A 987 3.93 -24.72 -11.50
N LYS A 988 3.84 -25.10 -12.77
CA LYS A 988 5.01 -25.53 -13.55
C LYS A 988 6.00 -24.39 -13.83
N ASP A 989 7.22 -24.76 -14.22
CA ASP A 989 8.33 -23.83 -14.49
C ASP A 989 8.16 -23.13 -15.83
N ASN A 990 8.34 -21.81 -15.86
CA ASN A 990 8.05 -20.97 -17.03
C ASN A 990 9.29 -20.27 -17.62
N TYR A 991 10.51 -20.60 -17.18
CA TYR A 991 11.73 -19.92 -17.62
C TYR A 991 12.38 -20.52 -18.88
N PRO A 992 13.16 -19.71 -19.63
CA PRO A 992 13.90 -20.18 -20.81
C PRO A 992 14.86 -21.33 -20.47
N GLY A 993 14.68 -22.51 -21.08
CA GLY A 993 15.48 -23.72 -20.82
C GLY A 993 14.71 -24.84 -20.11
N SER A 994 13.51 -24.59 -19.58
CA SER A 994 12.56 -25.65 -19.25
C SER A 994 11.86 -26.12 -20.53
N ALA A 995 11.39 -27.38 -20.59
CA ALA A 995 10.71 -27.91 -21.79
C ALA A 995 9.47 -27.08 -22.21
N GLU A 996 8.83 -26.41 -21.25
CA GLU A 996 7.66 -25.56 -21.46
C GLU A 996 8.04 -24.09 -21.65
N GLY A 997 9.11 -23.59 -21.00
CA GLY A 997 9.70 -22.30 -21.31
C GLY A 997 10.29 -22.24 -22.72
N ASP A 998 10.80 -23.37 -23.22
CA ASP A 998 11.19 -23.55 -24.62
C ASP A 998 9.99 -23.54 -25.56
N ALA A 999 8.80 -23.99 -25.10
CA ALA A 999 7.57 -23.89 -25.88
C ALA A 999 7.07 -22.43 -25.94
N MET A 1000 7.11 -21.70 -24.82
CA MET A 1000 6.81 -20.26 -24.79
C MET A 1000 7.80 -19.44 -25.62
N LYS A 1001 9.09 -19.77 -25.55
CA LYS A 1001 10.14 -19.11 -26.34
C LYS A 1001 9.96 -19.39 -27.83
N LYS A 1002 9.60 -20.63 -28.22
CA LYS A 1002 9.21 -20.96 -29.59
C LYS A 1002 7.99 -20.17 -30.04
N GLU A 1003 6.98 -19.99 -29.19
CA GLU A 1003 5.79 -19.20 -29.50
C GLU A 1003 6.12 -17.71 -29.70
N GLN A 1004 7.00 -17.15 -28.85
CA GLN A 1004 7.50 -15.78 -29.00
C GLN A 1004 8.40 -15.60 -30.23
N GLU A 1005 9.27 -16.56 -30.53
CA GLU A 1005 10.08 -16.57 -31.74
C GLU A 1005 9.23 -16.73 -33.01
N GLN A 1006 8.17 -17.54 -32.94
CA GLN A 1006 7.20 -17.71 -34.01
C GLN A 1006 6.39 -16.42 -34.22
N GLN A 1007 6.01 -15.71 -33.15
CA GLN A 1007 5.39 -14.37 -33.26
C GLN A 1007 6.35 -13.33 -33.84
N LYS A 1008 7.65 -13.35 -33.47
CA LYS A 1008 8.67 -12.49 -34.08
C LYS A 1008 8.91 -12.83 -35.55
N GLN A 1009 8.86 -14.11 -35.92
CA GLN A 1009 8.96 -14.56 -37.30
C GLN A 1009 7.71 -14.19 -38.11
N GLU A 1010 6.51 -14.32 -37.54
CA GLU A 1010 5.26 -13.84 -38.12
C GLU A 1010 5.29 -12.33 -38.33
N GLN A 1011 5.73 -11.54 -37.34
CA GLN A 1011 5.91 -10.08 -37.50
C GLN A 1011 6.92 -9.74 -38.61
N LYS A 1012 8.06 -10.45 -38.67
CA LYS A 1012 9.07 -10.26 -39.74
C LYS A 1012 8.55 -10.68 -41.11
N GLN A 1013 7.74 -11.74 -41.17
CA GLN A 1013 7.14 -12.24 -42.40
C GLN A 1013 6.05 -11.29 -42.90
N ILE A 1014 5.18 -10.81 -42.01
CA ILE A 1014 4.18 -9.78 -42.29
C ILE A 1014 4.86 -8.49 -42.76
N MET A 1015 5.95 -8.05 -42.14
CA MET A 1015 6.72 -6.89 -42.60
C MET A 1015 7.42 -7.10 -43.96
N LYS A 1016 7.85 -8.32 -44.29
CA LYS A 1016 8.42 -8.65 -45.61
C LYS A 1016 7.34 -8.70 -46.68
N ASP A 1017 6.18 -9.28 -46.38
CA ASP A 1017 5.06 -9.40 -47.32
C ASP A 1017 4.38 -8.05 -47.57
N PHE A 1018 4.50 -7.10 -46.62
CA PHE A 1018 4.07 -5.71 -46.78
C PHE A 1018 5.04 -4.84 -47.60
N ASN A 1019 6.32 -5.22 -47.71
CA ASN A 1019 7.33 -4.52 -48.53
C ASN A 1019 7.44 -5.05 -49.97
N ASN A 1020 6.83 -6.20 -50.26
CA ASN A 1020 6.89 -6.87 -51.57
C ASN A 1020 5.56 -6.85 -52.36
N ASN A 1021 4.52 -6.19 -51.84
CA ASN A 1021 3.26 -5.85 -52.53
C ASN A 1021 3.07 -4.34 -52.52
#